data_AF-A0A7C6D6T7-F1
#
_entry.id   AF-A0A7C6D6T7-F1
#
_cell.length_a   1.000
_cell.length_b   1.000
_cell.length_c   1.000
_cell.angle_alpha   90.00
_cell.angle_beta   90.00
_cell.angle_gamma   90.00
#
_symmetry.space_group_name_H-M   'P 1'
#
loop_
_entity.id
_entity.type
_entity.pdbx_description
1 polymer ?
#
loop_
_entity_poly.entity_id
_entity_poly.type
_entity_poly.pdbx_seq_one_letter_code
_entity_poly.pdbx_strand_id
1 'polypeptide(L)'
;MEAVAIAVPDYIAFDVETTGFSPEEDRIIEAAFVRFENGRPVARWSSLVHPGREVGLKILRLTGIDLNELVKSPDMESICGEIEKFRGRLPLVGHNPGFDVSFLSRVIQGFPGVPVYDTLELARIVCPGLKSYKLGDLAGELDIPLCDAHRACDDAEATGRIFEVIQREIARLPEDVRKNIISIMGEEWASACLFQAEESFGHQLSLFIDGSSYGLSAARAEILQVSPDDSQVEKVPLEWLPDMLEALKGHIFVDYPERLDYANVAASLASYPGTVVLAGDVETLPGVGSGVCLLAAPHDYLCLLKASVIEKFARAGLLEHLDADAKRFLSAITVWKTRTQDGLFREIQLVGKGHALSRELSCSDFPDCQEHCAYSGRCFYLRALNTAADSRMIVTPKINCFDLPLEVNASACIVSGSDDLGTIWERNRPRLNLVRLREALEALRCSHCVELVERLIYKSLDVLGSKSDMVVPDDIVQTLSFVQQEIQLAIPDLRQQLRDSAGASWQLPFDPPVLGMNLRSLEYWMEQLQGVLMEDDTSIRLLEKGYGDSRGIIARKALWPAIEAKHALARRFEKVVLVSPNAGSMSQFEGLRRLHGLEPEDLVRFEGQETPKREADSGPLLVSIDKGHRMSYSEHLELTGEFLQRLAMESRENVLCLCPSYSYIRNLNSCISDSLESEGIAVFAQGIDGGTRVLEHLAEPGTMVLARFGVDIKGNSPVCPRILVIPRIPFMPPNTMTDLRQREIWDLGKNGFIEVSVLPVAFALRGYMETLSRNAGKIAVILLDPKLLPGQSAWGKDFMDQFHDVNAILCPPHTGIAQAVKWVSFG
;
A
#
# COMPACT_ATOMS: atom_id res chain seq x y z
N MET A 1 -6.68 34.97 22.36
CA MET A 1 -6.78 34.41 21.00
C MET A 1 -7.92 35.10 20.30
N GLU A 2 -7.63 36.05 19.42
CA GLU A 2 -8.66 36.66 18.57
C GLU A 2 -9.10 35.65 17.51
N ALA A 3 -10.41 35.55 17.29
CA ALA A 3 -11.01 34.58 16.40
C ALA A 3 -10.79 35.00 14.94
N VAL A 4 -10.07 34.18 14.17
CA VAL A 4 -10.03 34.28 12.71
C VAL A 4 -11.45 34.07 12.20
N ALA A 5 -11.98 35.03 11.42
CA ALA A 5 -13.30 34.90 10.80
C ALA A 5 -13.31 33.72 9.82
N ILE A 6 -14.31 32.84 9.93
CA ILE A 6 -14.53 31.71 9.03
C ILE A 6 -15.58 32.07 7.98
N ALA A 7 -15.43 31.57 6.75
CA ALA A 7 -16.26 31.96 5.60
C ALA A 7 -17.73 31.50 5.74
N VAL A 8 -17.94 30.30 6.29
CA VAL A 8 -19.24 29.68 6.55
C VAL A 8 -19.34 29.45 8.06
N PRO A 9 -19.88 30.44 8.81
CA PRO A 9 -19.96 30.37 10.27
C PRO A 9 -21.06 29.41 10.76
N ASP A 10 -22.15 29.29 10.01
CA ASP A 10 -23.34 28.52 10.40
C ASP A 10 -23.62 27.41 9.40
N TYR A 11 -23.68 26.17 9.87
CA TYR A 11 -23.83 24.97 9.04
C TYR A 11 -24.38 23.78 9.85
N ILE A 12 -24.75 22.71 9.15
CA ILE A 12 -25.15 21.44 9.75
C ILE A 12 -24.15 20.37 9.35
N ALA A 13 -23.47 19.79 10.33
CA ALA A 13 -22.70 18.58 10.10
C ALA A 13 -23.61 17.35 10.27
N PHE A 14 -23.44 16.32 9.44
CA PHE A 14 -24.31 15.15 9.45
C PHE A 14 -23.55 13.88 9.07
N ASP A 15 -24.10 12.76 9.50
CA ASP A 15 -23.59 11.41 9.23
C ASP A 15 -24.75 10.39 9.32
N VAL A 16 -24.67 9.29 8.58
CA VAL A 16 -25.63 8.18 8.66
C VAL A 16 -24.94 6.83 8.77
N GLU A 17 -25.44 5.99 9.66
CA GLU A 17 -25.07 4.58 9.71
C GLU A 17 -26.09 3.74 8.94
N THR A 18 -25.59 2.68 8.29
CA THR A 18 -26.39 1.89 7.36
C THR A 18 -26.15 0.40 7.53
N THR A 19 -27.10 -0.39 7.02
CA THR A 19 -26.99 -1.85 6.98
C THR A 19 -26.10 -2.38 5.84
N GLY A 20 -25.44 -1.51 5.07
CA GLY A 20 -24.59 -1.87 3.93
C GLY A 20 -24.31 -0.68 3.02
N PHE A 21 -23.63 -0.89 1.88
CA PHE A 21 -23.12 0.20 1.05
C PHE A 21 -24.02 0.63 -0.13
N SER A 22 -25.10 -0.11 -0.44
CA SER A 22 -26.00 0.17 -1.56
C SER A 22 -27.23 0.93 -1.09
N PRO A 23 -27.44 2.17 -1.53
CA PRO A 23 -28.68 2.89 -1.25
C PRO A 23 -29.94 2.21 -1.81
N GLU A 24 -29.81 1.30 -2.79
CA GLU A 24 -30.90 0.47 -3.37
C GLU A 24 -31.33 -0.65 -2.45
N GLU A 25 -30.37 -1.40 -1.95
CA GLU A 25 -30.62 -2.64 -1.24
C GLU A 25 -30.65 -2.41 0.28
N ASP A 26 -29.85 -1.46 0.77
CA ASP A 26 -29.59 -1.23 2.18
C ASP A 26 -30.46 -0.11 2.77
N ARG A 27 -30.43 -0.02 4.10
CA ARG A 27 -31.29 0.86 4.91
C ARG A 27 -30.45 1.59 5.95
N ILE A 28 -30.84 2.84 6.23
CA ILE A 28 -30.30 3.65 7.32
C ILE A 28 -30.71 3.01 8.66
N ILE A 29 -29.78 2.98 9.62
CA ILE A 29 -29.97 2.48 10.99
C ILE A 29 -29.70 3.53 12.07
N GLU A 30 -28.95 4.58 11.76
CA GLU A 30 -28.81 5.78 12.59
C GLU A 30 -28.65 6.98 11.66
N ALA A 31 -29.24 8.11 12.04
CA ALA A 31 -29.00 9.38 11.37
C ALA A 31 -28.75 10.46 12.42
N ALA A 32 -27.74 11.31 12.19
CA ALA A 32 -27.43 12.40 13.09
C ALA A 32 -27.12 13.71 12.35
N PHE A 33 -27.53 14.82 12.97
CA PHE A 33 -27.34 16.17 12.48
C PHE A 33 -26.95 17.07 13.66
N VAL A 34 -25.82 17.77 13.52
CA VAL A 34 -25.29 18.68 14.53
C VAL A 34 -25.25 20.08 13.93
N ARG A 35 -25.94 21.02 14.59
CA ARG A 35 -25.97 22.41 14.18
C ARG A 35 -24.79 23.16 14.78
N PHE A 36 -24.07 23.85 13.91
CA PHE A 36 -22.98 24.74 14.26
C PHE A 36 -23.38 26.19 14.04
N GLU A 37 -23.03 27.05 14.99
CA GLU A 37 -23.13 28.50 14.87
C GLU A 37 -21.79 29.13 15.24
N ASN A 38 -21.27 30.00 14.39
CA ASN A 38 -19.89 30.53 14.47
C ASN A 38 -18.83 29.43 14.71
N GLY A 39 -18.97 28.30 14.02
CA GLY A 39 -18.04 27.17 14.12
C GLY A 39 -18.15 26.34 15.41
N ARG A 40 -19.12 26.61 16.28
CA ARG A 40 -19.34 25.86 17.53
C ARG A 40 -20.63 25.05 17.50
N PRO A 41 -20.65 23.82 18.03
CA PRO A 41 -21.86 23.01 18.09
C PRO A 41 -22.85 23.62 19.10
N VAL A 42 -24.06 23.94 18.65
CA VAL A 42 -25.13 24.56 19.47
C VAL A 42 -26.35 23.67 19.67
N ALA A 43 -26.60 22.71 18.78
CA ALA A 43 -27.70 21.76 18.91
C ALA A 43 -27.36 20.43 18.23
N ARG A 44 -27.94 19.34 18.72
CA ARG A 44 -27.78 17.98 18.16
C ARG A 44 -29.16 17.37 17.98
N TRP A 45 -29.32 16.63 16.89
CA TRP A 45 -30.45 15.74 16.64
C TRP A 45 -29.86 14.42 16.17
N SER A 46 -30.32 13.31 16.76
CA SER A 46 -29.97 11.97 16.33
C SER A 46 -31.12 11.01 16.60
N SER A 47 -31.22 9.98 15.78
CA SER A 47 -32.19 8.89 15.98
C SER A 47 -31.64 7.59 15.41
N LEU A 48 -31.84 6.50 16.14
CA LEU A 48 -31.84 5.17 15.53
C LEU A 48 -33.02 5.06 14.58
N VAL A 49 -32.88 4.23 13.56
CA VAL A 49 -33.87 4.03 12.50
C VAL A 49 -34.10 2.54 12.31
N HIS A 50 -35.35 2.10 12.39
CA HIS A 50 -35.67 0.69 12.23
C HIS A 50 -35.51 0.31 10.75
N PRO A 51 -34.60 -0.61 10.40
CA PRO A 51 -34.29 -0.89 9.00
C PRO A 51 -35.34 -1.79 8.32
N GLY A 52 -36.32 -2.31 9.05
CA GLY A 52 -37.34 -3.23 8.52
C GLY A 52 -36.80 -4.61 8.14
N ARG A 53 -35.55 -4.93 8.51
CA ARG A 53 -34.84 -6.17 8.21
C ARG A 53 -33.82 -6.50 9.30
N GLU A 54 -33.32 -7.74 9.31
CA GLU A 54 -32.23 -8.13 10.21
C GLU A 54 -30.91 -7.46 9.81
N VAL A 55 -30.08 -7.15 10.82
CA VAL A 55 -28.77 -6.52 10.64
C VAL A 55 -27.68 -7.49 11.08
N GLY A 56 -26.71 -7.75 10.22
CA GLY A 56 -25.62 -8.67 10.51
C GLY A 56 -24.70 -8.16 11.63
N LEU A 57 -24.06 -9.09 12.35
CA LEU A 57 -23.24 -8.75 13.53
C LEU A 57 -22.04 -7.86 13.21
N LYS A 58 -21.47 -7.98 12.01
CA LYS A 58 -20.36 -7.10 11.58
C LYS A 58 -20.75 -5.63 11.64
N ILE A 59 -21.98 -5.30 11.20
CA ILE A 59 -22.49 -3.93 11.19
C ILE A 59 -22.81 -3.47 12.61
N LEU A 60 -23.44 -4.33 13.42
CA LEU A 60 -23.74 -4.01 14.82
C LEU A 60 -22.45 -3.78 15.64
N ARG A 61 -21.39 -4.55 15.38
CA ARG A 61 -20.07 -4.34 15.99
C ARG A 61 -19.39 -3.08 15.48
N LEU A 62 -19.45 -2.83 14.17
CA LEU A 62 -18.85 -1.65 13.56
C LEU A 62 -19.45 -0.37 14.15
N THR A 63 -20.78 -0.33 14.30
CA THR A 63 -21.53 0.87 14.74
C THR A 63 -21.77 0.93 16.25
N GLY A 64 -21.52 -0.15 16.99
CA GLY A 64 -21.81 -0.24 18.42
C GLY A 64 -23.31 -0.20 18.78
N ILE A 65 -24.22 -0.31 17.80
CA ILE A 65 -25.67 -0.20 18.02
C ILE A 65 -26.22 -1.48 18.69
N ASP A 66 -26.94 -1.33 19.81
CA ASP A 66 -27.64 -2.45 20.45
C ASP A 66 -28.85 -2.89 19.64
N LEU A 67 -28.93 -4.20 19.35
CA LEU A 67 -30.01 -4.78 18.55
C LEU A 67 -31.40 -4.55 19.16
N ASN A 68 -31.54 -4.58 20.49
CA ASN A 68 -32.84 -4.39 21.14
C ASN A 68 -33.31 -2.93 21.08
N GLU A 69 -32.38 -1.98 21.06
CA GLU A 69 -32.68 -0.56 20.84
C GLU A 69 -33.07 -0.31 19.38
N LEU A 70 -32.33 -0.90 18.44
CA LEU A 70 -32.61 -0.78 17.01
C LEU A 70 -33.99 -1.34 16.64
N VAL A 71 -34.39 -2.48 17.20
CA VAL A 71 -35.72 -3.08 16.95
C VAL A 71 -36.87 -2.20 17.47
N LYS A 72 -36.62 -1.35 18.47
CA LYS A 72 -37.64 -0.44 19.06
C LYS A 72 -37.62 0.96 18.45
N SER A 73 -36.68 1.23 17.55
CA SER A 73 -36.48 2.55 16.96
C SER A 73 -37.58 2.90 15.94
N PRO A 74 -37.79 4.19 15.61
CA PRO A 74 -38.81 4.61 14.65
C PRO A 74 -38.46 4.24 13.19
N ASP A 75 -39.47 4.14 12.33
CA ASP A 75 -39.27 3.99 10.88
C ASP A 75 -38.80 5.31 10.24
N MET A 76 -38.03 5.22 9.15
CA MET A 76 -37.42 6.38 8.49
C MET A 76 -38.44 7.45 8.08
N GLU A 77 -39.60 7.04 7.57
CA GLU A 77 -40.66 7.95 7.11
C GLU A 77 -41.19 8.85 8.24
N SER A 78 -41.14 8.37 9.49
CA SER A 78 -41.66 9.12 10.64
C SER A 78 -40.74 10.26 11.07
N ILE A 79 -39.44 10.18 10.77
CA ILE A 79 -38.41 11.14 11.20
C ILE A 79 -37.96 12.09 10.08
N CYS A 80 -38.28 11.82 8.81
CA CYS A 80 -37.91 12.69 7.68
C CYS A 80 -38.31 14.17 7.91
N GLY A 81 -39.52 14.42 8.40
CA GLY A 81 -40.00 15.78 8.68
C GLY A 81 -39.25 16.49 9.81
N GLU A 82 -38.72 15.74 10.78
CA GLU A 82 -37.90 16.27 11.86
C GLU A 82 -36.52 16.67 11.35
N ILE A 83 -35.90 15.83 10.51
CA ILE A 83 -34.61 16.11 9.85
C ILE A 83 -34.71 17.41 9.06
N GLU A 84 -35.74 17.56 8.21
CA GLU A 84 -35.91 18.76 7.40
C GLU A 84 -36.12 20.03 8.23
N LYS A 85 -36.91 19.91 9.31
CA LYS A 85 -37.13 21.02 10.24
C LYS A 85 -35.85 21.41 10.98
N PHE A 86 -35.04 20.44 11.40
CA PHE A 86 -33.79 20.67 12.12
C PHE A 86 -32.72 21.31 11.23
N ARG A 87 -32.50 20.77 10.02
CA ARG A 87 -31.46 21.26 9.10
C ARG A 87 -31.78 22.64 8.52
N GLY A 88 -33.07 22.94 8.29
CA GLY A 88 -33.51 24.17 7.66
C GLY A 88 -32.88 24.39 6.28
N ARG A 89 -32.31 25.58 6.05
CA ARG A 89 -31.67 25.98 4.79
C ARG A 89 -30.15 26.20 4.92
N LEU A 90 -29.57 25.75 6.03
CA LEU A 90 -28.13 25.88 6.25
C LEU A 90 -27.35 24.92 5.33
N PRO A 91 -26.11 25.26 4.92
CA PRO A 91 -25.24 24.34 4.21
C PRO A 91 -24.99 23.07 5.03
N LEU A 92 -24.80 21.95 4.33
CA LEU A 92 -24.45 20.68 4.95
C LEU A 92 -22.94 20.45 4.90
N VAL A 93 -22.42 19.74 5.89
CA VAL A 93 -21.03 19.34 6.00
C VAL A 93 -20.97 17.86 6.32
N GLY A 94 -20.23 17.09 5.55
CA GLY A 94 -20.01 15.68 5.84
C GLY A 94 -18.56 15.27 5.57
N HIS A 95 -18.23 14.04 5.89
CA HIS A 95 -16.93 13.46 5.60
C HIS A 95 -17.09 12.38 4.54
N ASN A 96 -16.74 12.68 3.29
CA ASN A 96 -17.16 11.90 2.11
C ASN A 96 -18.70 11.80 1.95
N PRO A 97 -19.43 12.93 1.99
CA PRO A 97 -20.90 12.97 2.13
C PRO A 97 -21.67 12.39 0.94
N GLY A 98 -21.01 12.05 -0.18
CA GLY A 98 -21.68 11.46 -1.33
C GLY A 98 -22.41 10.17 -0.98
N PHE A 99 -21.87 9.40 -0.05
CA PHE A 99 -22.50 8.20 0.51
C PHE A 99 -23.80 8.57 1.25
N ASP A 100 -23.71 9.38 2.29
CA ASP A 100 -24.82 9.78 3.14
C ASP A 100 -25.95 10.47 2.36
N VAL A 101 -25.57 11.38 1.45
CA VAL A 101 -26.51 12.09 0.57
C VAL A 101 -27.27 11.12 -0.32
N SER A 102 -26.62 10.06 -0.82
CA SER A 102 -27.27 9.08 -1.69
C SER A 102 -28.34 8.24 -0.97
N PHE A 103 -28.18 8.00 0.34
CA PHE A 103 -29.20 7.36 1.18
C PHE A 103 -30.33 8.34 1.53
N LEU A 104 -29.99 9.53 2.03
CA LEU A 104 -30.98 10.52 2.46
C LEU A 104 -31.85 11.05 1.31
N SER A 105 -31.29 11.19 0.10
CA SER A 105 -32.03 11.65 -1.09
C SER A 105 -33.13 10.69 -1.56
N ARG A 106 -33.13 9.43 -1.11
CA ARG A 106 -34.19 8.46 -1.43
C ARG A 106 -35.41 8.60 -0.55
N VAL A 107 -35.20 9.03 0.68
CA VAL A 107 -36.22 9.08 1.72
C VAL A 107 -36.68 10.50 2.01
N ILE A 108 -35.87 11.51 1.64
CA ILE A 108 -36.21 12.93 1.72
C ILE A 108 -36.19 13.53 0.32
N GLN A 109 -37.37 13.89 -0.18
CA GLN A 109 -37.54 14.45 -1.53
C GLN A 109 -36.79 15.79 -1.67
N GLY A 110 -35.90 15.89 -2.66
CA GLY A 110 -35.16 17.12 -2.94
C GLY A 110 -33.96 17.38 -2.03
N PHE A 111 -33.58 16.41 -1.18
CA PHE A 111 -32.32 16.45 -0.45
C PHE A 111 -31.12 16.31 -1.43
N PRO A 112 -30.01 17.04 -1.24
CA PRO A 112 -29.72 17.96 -0.13
C PRO A 112 -30.35 19.36 -0.30
N GLY A 113 -30.57 19.84 -1.53
CA GLY A 113 -31.24 21.12 -1.82
C GLY A 113 -30.52 22.38 -1.30
N VAL A 114 -29.28 22.23 -0.83
CA VAL A 114 -28.37 23.25 -0.30
C VAL A 114 -26.92 22.84 -0.63
N PRO A 115 -25.93 23.75 -0.54
CA PRO A 115 -24.51 23.39 -0.70
C PRO A 115 -24.09 22.31 0.31
N VAL A 116 -23.25 21.38 -0.14
CA VAL A 116 -22.65 20.33 0.68
C VAL A 116 -21.14 20.46 0.61
N TYR A 117 -20.49 20.60 1.77
CA TYR A 117 -19.03 20.65 1.88
C TYR A 117 -18.49 19.29 2.33
N ASP A 118 -17.50 18.78 1.61
CA ASP A 118 -16.82 17.53 1.92
C ASP A 118 -15.51 17.80 2.67
N THR A 119 -15.47 17.46 3.95
CA THR A 119 -14.26 17.62 4.77
C THR A 119 -13.13 16.70 4.34
N LEU A 120 -13.41 15.53 3.74
CA LEU A 120 -12.37 14.63 3.22
C LEU A 120 -11.68 15.24 2.01
N GLU A 121 -12.46 15.76 1.05
CA GLU A 121 -11.94 16.50 -0.10
C GLU A 121 -11.10 17.69 0.36
N LEU A 122 -11.66 18.54 1.22
CA LEU A 122 -11.00 19.77 1.65
C LEU A 122 -9.73 19.47 2.45
N ALA A 123 -9.76 18.52 3.39
CA ALA A 123 -8.59 18.14 4.18
C ALA A 123 -7.45 17.63 3.29
N ARG A 124 -7.74 16.82 2.26
CA ARG A 124 -6.74 16.35 1.31
C ARG A 124 -6.06 17.48 0.53
N ILE A 125 -6.77 18.58 0.29
CA ILE A 125 -6.22 19.77 -0.38
C ILE A 125 -5.41 20.62 0.60
N VAL A 126 -5.96 20.95 1.77
CA VAL A 126 -5.41 22.00 2.66
C VAL A 126 -4.48 21.47 3.74
N CYS A 127 -4.59 20.19 4.09
CA CYS A 127 -3.71 19.50 5.03
C CYS A 127 -2.94 18.37 4.33
N PRO A 128 -2.19 18.64 3.24
CA PRO A 128 -1.52 17.58 2.51
C PRO A 128 -0.42 16.96 3.37
N GLY A 129 -0.37 15.64 3.33
CA GLY A 129 0.68 14.82 3.93
C GLY A 129 0.37 14.09 5.22
N LEU A 130 -0.91 14.03 5.60
CA LEU A 130 -1.37 13.10 6.63
C LEU A 130 -1.32 11.67 6.10
N LYS A 131 -0.99 10.71 7.00
CA LYS A 131 -0.93 9.27 6.68
C LYS A 131 -2.29 8.71 6.31
N SER A 132 -3.33 9.22 6.97
CA SER A 132 -4.73 8.86 6.74
C SER A 132 -5.60 10.11 6.86
N TYR A 133 -6.71 10.10 6.14
CA TYR A 133 -7.75 11.12 6.22
C TYR A 133 -9.09 10.51 6.61
N LYS A 134 -9.12 9.29 7.14
CA LYS A 134 -10.35 8.77 7.75
C LYS A 134 -10.73 9.67 8.91
N LEU A 135 -12.03 9.78 9.18
CA LEU A 135 -12.56 10.72 10.17
C LEU A 135 -11.83 10.63 11.51
N GLY A 136 -11.71 9.44 12.09
CA GLY A 136 -11.01 9.24 13.37
C GLY A 136 -9.52 9.56 13.32
N ASP A 137 -8.81 9.15 12.26
CA ASP A 137 -7.39 9.44 12.08
C ASP A 137 -7.16 10.97 11.95
N LEU A 138 -7.99 11.64 11.15
CA LEU A 138 -7.95 13.09 10.94
C LEU A 138 -8.33 13.87 12.20
N ALA A 139 -9.34 13.41 12.94
CA ALA A 139 -9.71 13.99 14.22
C ALA A 139 -8.56 13.91 15.23
N GLY A 140 -7.89 12.74 15.31
CA GLY A 140 -6.71 12.54 16.16
C GLY A 140 -5.54 13.46 15.78
N GLU A 141 -5.22 13.58 14.49
CA GLU A 141 -4.16 14.48 13.99
C GLU A 141 -4.45 15.97 14.26
N LEU A 142 -5.74 16.34 14.36
CA LEU A 142 -6.18 17.71 14.62
C LEU A 142 -6.53 17.98 16.09
N ASP A 143 -6.28 17.01 16.99
CA ASP A 143 -6.62 17.08 18.42
C ASP A 143 -8.12 17.37 18.66
N ILE A 144 -8.97 16.76 17.83
CA ILE A 144 -10.44 16.85 17.92
C ILE A 144 -10.95 15.59 18.62
N PRO A 145 -11.75 15.73 19.70
CA PRO A 145 -12.28 14.58 20.42
C PRO A 145 -13.25 13.80 19.53
N LEU A 146 -13.02 12.49 19.44
CA LEU A 146 -13.95 11.51 18.89
C LEU A 146 -14.06 10.38 19.93
N CYS A 147 -15.18 10.35 20.66
CA CYS A 147 -15.35 9.46 21.82
C CYS A 147 -15.77 8.05 21.40
N ASP A 148 -16.73 7.94 20.47
CA ASP A 148 -17.22 6.67 19.93
C ASP A 148 -17.27 6.76 18.40
N ALA A 149 -16.22 6.28 17.73
CA ALA A 149 -16.18 6.26 16.27
C ALA A 149 -17.25 5.31 15.73
N HIS A 150 -17.92 5.66 14.62
CA HIS A 150 -19.06 4.93 14.04
C HIS A 150 -20.37 5.05 14.85
N ARG A 151 -20.46 6.08 15.69
CA ARG A 151 -21.71 6.65 16.16
C ARG A 151 -22.00 7.91 15.38
N ALA A 152 -23.12 7.95 14.66
CA ALA A 152 -23.40 9.02 13.72
C ALA A 152 -23.34 10.42 14.36
N CYS A 153 -23.76 10.56 15.63
CA CYS A 153 -23.74 11.85 16.32
C CYS A 153 -22.33 12.35 16.65
N ASP A 154 -21.45 11.45 17.09
CA ASP A 154 -20.06 11.79 17.44
C ASP A 154 -19.27 12.08 16.15
N ASP A 155 -19.49 11.28 15.11
CA ASP A 155 -18.88 11.45 13.79
C ASP A 155 -19.33 12.76 13.11
N ALA A 156 -20.62 13.11 13.18
CA ALA A 156 -21.13 14.39 12.70
C ALA A 156 -20.53 15.58 13.46
N GLU A 157 -20.40 15.50 14.80
CA GLU A 157 -19.77 16.58 15.57
C GLU A 157 -18.28 16.73 15.25
N ALA A 158 -17.53 15.63 15.18
CA ALA A 158 -16.13 15.64 14.80
C ALA A 158 -15.93 16.24 13.41
N THR A 159 -16.78 15.84 12.45
CA THR A 159 -16.80 16.37 11.08
C THR A 159 -17.01 17.89 11.05
N GLY A 160 -17.96 18.42 11.83
CA GLY A 160 -18.18 19.86 11.91
C GLY A 160 -16.98 20.61 12.50
N ARG A 161 -16.37 20.08 13.56
CA ARG A 161 -15.14 20.66 14.16
C ARG A 161 -13.97 20.64 13.18
N ILE A 162 -13.80 19.55 12.44
CA ILE A 162 -12.79 19.45 11.37
C ILE A 162 -13.01 20.52 10.32
N PHE A 163 -14.26 20.74 9.91
CA PHE A 163 -14.60 21.79 8.94
C PHE A 163 -14.24 23.20 9.44
N GLU A 164 -14.46 23.49 10.72
CA GLU A 164 -14.01 24.75 11.34
C GLU A 164 -12.48 24.92 11.22
N VAL A 165 -11.71 23.88 11.52
CA VAL A 165 -10.23 23.89 11.39
C VAL A 165 -9.80 24.08 9.93
N ILE A 166 -10.43 23.36 9.00
CA ILE A 166 -10.18 23.48 7.55
C ILE A 166 -10.40 24.91 7.08
N GLN A 167 -11.50 25.56 7.48
CA GLN A 167 -11.78 26.95 7.09
C GLN A 167 -10.70 27.92 7.58
N ARG A 168 -10.19 27.72 8.80
CA ARG A 168 -9.06 28.51 9.34
C ARG A 168 -7.77 28.26 8.56
N GLU A 169 -7.49 27.03 8.19
CA GLU A 169 -6.34 26.69 7.37
C GLU A 169 -6.43 27.32 5.98
N ILE A 170 -7.61 27.32 5.35
CA ILE A 170 -7.85 28.01 4.08
C ILE A 170 -7.56 29.51 4.22
N ALA A 171 -8.06 30.15 5.28
CA ALA A 171 -7.84 31.58 5.52
C ALA A 171 -6.34 31.93 5.66
N ARG A 172 -5.52 31.00 6.18
CA ARG A 172 -4.07 31.17 6.32
C ARG A 172 -3.27 30.92 5.03
N LEU A 173 -3.87 30.32 4.01
CA LEU A 173 -3.18 30.09 2.74
C LEU A 173 -2.92 31.42 2.03
N PRO A 174 -1.75 31.61 1.38
CA PRO A 174 -1.51 32.78 0.54
C PRO A 174 -2.59 32.99 -0.53
N GLU A 175 -2.90 34.24 -0.87
CA GLU A 175 -3.96 34.58 -1.82
C GLU A 175 -3.72 33.95 -3.22
N ASP A 176 -2.47 33.90 -3.66
CA ASP A 176 -2.09 33.27 -4.93
C ASP A 176 -2.32 31.75 -4.92
N VAL A 177 -2.08 31.09 -3.79
CA VAL A 177 -2.39 29.68 -3.57
C VAL A 177 -3.90 29.45 -3.65
N ARG A 178 -4.70 30.27 -2.96
CA ARG A 178 -6.18 30.16 -3.01
C ARG A 178 -6.73 30.35 -4.42
N LYS A 179 -6.26 31.38 -5.14
CA LYS A 179 -6.65 31.63 -6.54
C LYS A 179 -6.26 30.49 -7.49
N ASN A 180 -5.09 29.90 -7.29
CA ASN A 180 -4.66 28.73 -8.07
C ASN A 180 -5.58 27.54 -7.82
N ILE A 181 -5.96 27.26 -6.57
CA ILE A 181 -6.89 26.17 -6.24
C ILE A 181 -8.24 26.38 -6.93
N ILE A 182 -8.80 27.60 -6.87
CA ILE A 182 -10.06 27.94 -7.58
C ILE A 182 -9.90 27.74 -9.09
N SER A 183 -8.77 28.18 -9.68
CA SER A 183 -8.50 28.00 -11.12
C SER A 183 -8.38 26.53 -11.53
N ILE A 184 -7.89 25.66 -10.65
CA ILE A 184 -7.75 24.21 -10.89
C ILE A 184 -9.10 23.51 -10.74
N MET A 185 -9.82 23.78 -9.65
CA MET A 185 -11.10 23.12 -9.33
C MET A 185 -12.25 23.62 -10.21
N GLY A 186 -12.18 24.87 -10.66
CA GLY A 186 -13.22 25.57 -11.42
C GLY A 186 -14.11 26.44 -10.52
N GLU A 187 -14.66 27.51 -11.09
CA GLU A 187 -15.53 28.48 -10.37
C GLU A 187 -16.86 27.85 -9.89
N GLU A 188 -17.35 26.82 -10.56
CA GLU A 188 -18.59 26.10 -10.21
C GLU A 188 -18.40 25.12 -9.03
N TRP A 189 -17.18 24.97 -8.51
CA TRP A 189 -16.90 24.11 -7.37
C TRP A 189 -17.58 24.66 -6.12
N ALA A 190 -18.41 23.86 -5.45
CA ALA A 190 -19.21 24.30 -4.29
C ALA A 190 -18.36 24.94 -3.18
N SER A 191 -17.14 24.46 -2.99
CA SER A 191 -16.21 24.96 -1.97
C SER A 191 -15.40 26.19 -2.42
N ALA A 192 -15.51 26.66 -3.67
CA ALA A 192 -14.76 27.82 -4.16
C ALA A 192 -14.96 29.07 -3.30
N CYS A 193 -16.19 29.26 -2.78
CA CYS A 193 -16.51 30.35 -1.86
C CYS A 193 -15.64 30.39 -0.59
N LEU A 194 -15.18 29.23 -0.09
CA LEU A 194 -14.29 29.15 1.08
C LEU A 194 -12.91 29.76 0.80
N PHE A 195 -12.46 29.68 -0.46
CA PHE A 195 -11.14 30.15 -0.90
C PHE A 195 -11.16 31.61 -1.40
N GLN A 196 -12.34 32.18 -1.63
CA GLN A 196 -12.54 33.56 -2.08
C GLN A 196 -12.60 34.57 -0.92
N ALA A 197 -12.77 34.12 0.33
CA ALA A 197 -12.90 35.00 1.48
C ALA A 197 -11.66 35.91 1.67
N GLU A 198 -11.89 37.23 1.76
CA GLU A 198 -10.84 38.21 2.03
C GLU A 198 -10.39 38.16 3.50
N GLU A 199 -9.08 38.36 3.73
CA GLU A 199 -8.56 38.54 5.09
C GLU A 199 -9.21 39.77 5.71
N SER A 200 -10.05 39.56 6.73
CA SER A 200 -10.55 40.65 7.58
C SER A 200 -9.40 41.14 8.47
N PHE A 201 -8.54 42.02 7.96
CA PHE A 201 -7.47 42.62 8.76
C PHE A 201 -8.05 43.63 9.76
N GLY A 202 -8.12 43.23 11.04
CA GLY A 202 -8.00 44.16 12.16
C GLY A 202 -6.55 44.63 12.29
N HIS A 203 -6.37 45.93 12.54
CA HIS A 203 -5.11 46.68 12.50
C HIS A 203 -3.84 46.01 13.08
N GLN A 204 -2.76 46.14 12.30
CA GLN A 204 -1.35 46.31 12.69
C GLN A 204 -0.96 45.98 14.14
N LEU A 205 -0.24 44.87 14.32
CA LEU A 205 0.67 44.67 15.44
C LEU A 205 2.00 44.12 14.91
N SER A 206 2.99 45.01 14.86
CA SER A 206 4.39 44.68 14.74
C SER A 206 4.81 43.88 15.98
N LEU A 207 5.01 42.59 15.80
CA LEU A 207 5.80 41.78 16.71
C LEU A 207 6.66 40.86 15.86
N PHE A 208 7.88 41.32 15.55
CA PHE A 208 8.99 40.39 15.49
C PHE A 208 9.03 39.70 16.85
N ILE A 209 8.46 38.50 16.90
CA ILE A 209 8.83 37.49 17.87
C ILE A 209 9.66 36.51 17.05
N ASP A 210 10.89 36.28 17.52
CA ASP A 210 11.84 35.35 16.95
C ASP A 210 11.19 34.02 16.53
N GLY A 211 11.74 33.44 15.46
CA GLY A 211 11.28 32.18 14.89
C GLY A 211 11.18 31.05 15.92
N SER A 212 10.00 30.87 16.50
CA SER A 212 9.50 29.67 17.16
C SER A 212 8.10 29.97 17.71
N SER A 213 7.19 29.00 17.60
CA SER A 213 5.86 28.96 18.24
C SER A 213 4.69 29.75 17.60
N TYR A 214 4.14 29.20 16.51
CA TYR A 214 2.75 28.72 16.50
C TYR A 214 2.76 27.38 15.75
N GLY A 215 2.74 26.29 16.55
CA GLY A 215 3.05 24.94 16.12
C GLY A 215 1.97 24.30 15.25
N LEU A 216 2.16 24.39 13.93
CA LEU A 216 2.00 23.26 13.00
C LEU A 216 3.37 22.79 12.46
N SER A 217 4.46 23.36 13.00
CA SER A 217 5.83 22.87 12.83
C SER A 217 6.67 23.13 14.08
N ALA A 218 6.54 22.23 15.05
CA ALA A 218 7.53 21.96 16.10
C ALA A 218 7.37 20.51 16.61
N ALA A 219 6.15 19.94 16.53
CA ALA A 219 5.91 18.49 16.59
C ALA A 219 6.27 17.74 15.29
N ARG A 220 7.05 18.36 14.40
CA ARG A 220 7.72 17.65 13.29
C ARG A 220 9.18 17.29 13.60
N ALA A 221 9.67 17.64 14.79
CA ALA A 221 10.90 17.10 15.39
C ALA A 221 10.63 15.97 16.41
N GLU A 222 9.38 15.83 16.84
CA GLU A 222 8.86 14.61 17.45
C GLU A 222 7.82 14.06 16.49
N ILE A 223 8.29 13.33 15.46
CA ILE A 223 7.47 12.31 14.81
C ILE A 223 6.71 11.62 15.92
N LEU A 224 5.37 11.51 15.79
CA LEU A 224 4.52 10.57 16.49
C LEU A 224 5.38 9.39 16.96
N GLN A 225 5.82 9.46 18.23
CA GLN A 225 6.06 8.28 19.00
C GLN A 225 4.66 7.69 19.14
N VAL A 226 4.19 7.02 18.08
CA VAL A 226 3.74 5.65 18.31
C VAL A 226 4.91 5.09 19.07
N SER A 227 4.82 4.99 20.38
CA SER A 227 5.78 4.20 21.13
C SER A 227 5.74 2.86 20.43
N PRO A 228 6.77 2.43 19.67
CA PRO A 228 7.03 1.03 19.80
C PRO A 228 7.40 0.92 21.27
N ASP A 229 6.83 -0.05 21.97
CA ASP A 229 7.47 -0.48 23.21
C ASP A 229 8.82 -1.18 22.87
N ASP A 230 9.66 -0.53 22.04
CA ASP A 230 11.06 -0.86 21.72
C ASP A 230 11.99 -0.33 22.81
N SER A 231 11.44 0.30 23.87
CA SER A 231 12.21 0.77 25.02
C SER A 231 12.89 -0.37 25.81
N GLN A 232 12.63 -1.63 25.42
CA GLN A 232 13.32 -2.82 25.95
C GLN A 232 14.08 -3.65 24.90
N VAL A 233 14.22 -3.20 23.66
CA VAL A 233 15.11 -3.88 22.71
C VAL A 233 16.54 -3.39 22.96
N GLU A 234 17.36 -4.25 23.57
CA GLU A 234 18.80 -4.03 23.72
C GLU A 234 19.40 -3.61 22.36
N LYS A 235 19.91 -2.38 22.27
CA LYS A 235 20.57 -1.90 21.04
C LYS A 235 21.83 -2.70 20.80
N VAL A 236 21.81 -3.65 19.87
CA VAL A 236 22.96 -4.47 19.51
C VAL A 236 23.98 -3.62 18.74
N PRO A 237 25.21 -3.41 19.25
CA PRO A 237 26.24 -2.65 18.54
C PRO A 237 26.68 -3.37 17.25
N LEU A 238 26.69 -2.66 16.12
CA LEU A 238 27.12 -3.18 14.81
C LEU A 238 28.62 -2.99 14.56
N GLU A 239 29.48 -3.24 15.57
CA GLU A 239 30.93 -2.97 15.51
C GLU A 239 31.67 -3.78 14.44
N TRP A 240 31.09 -4.92 14.02
CA TRP A 240 31.63 -5.79 12.97
C TRP A 240 31.52 -5.19 11.56
N LEU A 241 30.62 -4.22 11.34
CA LEU A 241 30.23 -3.75 10.01
C LEU A 241 31.37 -3.03 9.27
N PRO A 242 32.13 -2.10 9.87
CA PRO A 242 33.21 -1.38 9.17
C PRO A 242 34.35 -2.33 8.82
N ASP A 243 34.79 -3.17 9.77
CA ASP A 243 35.85 -4.16 9.56
C ASP A 243 35.48 -5.15 8.44
N MET A 244 34.21 -5.58 8.41
CA MET A 244 33.70 -6.44 7.36
C MET A 244 33.76 -5.74 6.00
N LEU A 245 33.28 -4.49 5.90
CA LEU A 245 33.34 -3.72 4.65
C LEU A 245 34.78 -3.49 4.20
N GLU A 246 35.73 -3.29 5.10
CA GLU A 246 37.15 -3.13 4.73
C GLU A 246 37.76 -4.43 4.19
N ALA A 247 37.47 -5.56 4.82
CA ALA A 247 37.99 -6.88 4.43
C ALA A 247 37.34 -7.48 3.17
N LEU A 248 36.16 -6.98 2.78
CA LEU A 248 35.35 -7.56 1.71
C LEU A 248 35.93 -7.32 0.31
N LYS A 249 35.92 -8.38 -0.50
CA LYS A 249 36.06 -8.32 -1.97
C LYS A 249 34.83 -9.00 -2.59
N GLY A 250 33.89 -8.23 -3.14
CA GLY A 250 32.71 -8.77 -3.82
C GLY A 250 31.42 -8.77 -2.98
N HIS A 251 30.89 -9.97 -2.67
CA HIS A 251 29.56 -10.17 -2.09
C HIS A 251 29.63 -10.86 -0.73
N ILE A 252 28.75 -10.46 0.21
CA ILE A 252 28.51 -11.21 1.43
C ILE A 252 27.03 -11.21 1.78
N PHE A 253 26.58 -12.36 2.26
CA PHE A 253 25.29 -12.52 2.92
C PHE A 253 25.51 -12.52 4.42
N VAL A 254 24.75 -11.70 5.13
CA VAL A 254 24.76 -11.65 6.59
C VAL A 254 23.44 -12.19 7.09
N ASP A 255 23.53 -13.29 7.83
CA ASP A 255 22.44 -13.81 8.63
C ASP A 255 22.30 -12.92 9.87
N TYR A 256 21.27 -12.07 9.90
CA TYR A 256 21.01 -11.13 10.98
C TYR A 256 19.51 -11.16 11.37
N PRO A 257 19.18 -11.55 12.61
CA PRO A 257 17.79 -11.88 13.00
C PRO A 257 16.90 -10.64 13.22
N GLU A 258 17.49 -9.46 13.34
CA GLU A 258 16.79 -8.20 13.63
C GLU A 258 16.73 -7.29 12.39
N ARG A 259 15.79 -6.34 12.37
CA ARG A 259 15.80 -5.29 11.35
C ARG A 259 16.95 -4.33 11.66
N LEU A 260 17.71 -3.93 10.64
CA LEU A 260 18.80 -2.98 10.84
C LEU A 260 18.25 -1.62 11.30
N ASP A 261 18.74 -1.13 12.44
CA ASP A 261 18.51 0.24 12.89
C ASP A 261 19.46 1.19 12.13
N TYR A 262 18.89 2.15 11.40
CA TYR A 262 19.67 3.01 10.51
C TYR A 262 20.54 4.01 11.26
N ALA A 263 20.16 4.40 12.48
CA ALA A 263 20.98 5.26 13.32
C ALA A 263 22.20 4.50 13.86
N ASN A 264 22.03 3.22 14.24
CA ASN A 264 23.14 2.36 14.65
C ASN A 264 24.08 2.04 13.49
N VAL A 265 23.53 1.78 12.29
CA VAL A 265 24.35 1.62 11.07
C VAL A 265 25.16 2.90 10.80
N ALA A 266 24.53 4.07 10.85
CA ALA A 266 25.22 5.35 10.65
C ALA A 266 26.33 5.59 11.68
N ALA A 267 26.06 5.30 12.96
CA ALA A 267 27.04 5.41 14.04
C ALA A 267 28.22 4.46 13.85
N SER A 268 27.96 3.21 13.46
CA SER A 268 28.99 2.22 13.19
C SER A 268 29.87 2.62 12.00
N LEU A 269 29.27 3.13 10.93
CA LEU A 269 29.98 3.55 9.72
C LEU A 269 30.75 4.88 9.89
N ALA A 270 30.71 5.53 11.05
CA ALA A 270 31.44 6.78 11.29
C ALA A 270 32.97 6.65 11.07
N SER A 271 33.52 5.45 11.26
CA SER A 271 34.93 5.11 11.03
C SER A 271 35.25 4.67 9.59
N TYR A 272 34.24 4.34 8.78
CA TYR A 272 34.44 3.84 7.42
C TYR A 272 34.83 4.99 6.47
N PRO A 273 35.87 4.86 5.64
CA PRO A 273 36.41 5.98 4.85
C PRO A 273 35.60 6.32 3.58
N GLY A 274 34.74 5.42 3.11
CA GLY A 274 33.96 5.59 1.88
C GLY A 274 32.50 5.98 2.12
N THR A 275 31.79 6.34 1.05
CA THR A 275 30.33 6.54 1.11
C THR A 275 29.63 5.20 0.97
N VAL A 276 28.65 4.93 1.85
CA VAL A 276 27.85 3.70 1.86
C VAL A 276 26.41 3.99 1.50
N VAL A 277 25.84 3.21 0.58
CA VAL A 277 24.40 3.19 0.32
C VAL A 277 23.74 2.15 1.24
N LEU A 278 22.72 2.54 1.98
CA LEU A 278 21.84 1.64 2.70
C LEU A 278 20.46 1.62 2.03
N ALA A 279 20.16 0.49 1.38
CA ALA A 279 18.89 0.22 0.73
C ALA A 279 17.97 -0.56 1.68
N GLY A 280 16.81 0.01 2.02
CA GLY A 280 15.91 -0.59 2.99
C GLY A 280 14.54 0.08 3.03
N ASP A 281 13.71 -0.33 3.98
CA ASP A 281 12.43 0.29 4.27
C ASP A 281 12.64 1.61 5.02
N VAL A 282 12.38 2.74 4.36
CA VAL A 282 12.69 4.10 4.83
C VAL A 282 11.48 4.74 5.54
N GLU A 283 10.92 4.03 6.51
CA GLU A 283 9.73 4.47 7.27
C GLU A 283 10.07 5.54 8.31
N THR A 284 11.22 5.41 8.96
CA THR A 284 11.77 6.39 9.90
C THR A 284 13.14 6.82 9.39
N LEU A 285 13.24 8.07 8.93
CA LEU A 285 14.55 8.67 8.69
C LEU A 285 15.23 8.90 10.04
N PRO A 286 16.50 8.53 10.22
CA PRO A 286 17.27 9.08 11.32
C PRO A 286 17.20 10.61 11.21
N GLY A 287 17.01 11.29 12.35
CA GLY A 287 16.96 12.75 12.39
C GLY A 287 18.18 13.31 11.65
N VAL A 288 17.93 14.20 10.69
CA VAL A 288 18.97 14.75 9.80
C VAL A 288 20.04 15.43 10.65
N GLY A 289 21.14 14.72 10.84
CA GLY A 289 22.32 15.09 11.59
C GLY A 289 23.43 14.11 11.25
N SER A 290 24.68 14.56 11.25
CA SER A 290 25.89 13.72 11.14
C SER A 290 26.14 12.95 9.82
N GLY A 291 25.89 13.53 8.64
CA GLY A 291 26.42 12.98 7.37
C GLY A 291 25.63 11.82 6.75
N VAL A 292 24.34 11.70 7.11
CA VAL A 292 23.38 10.80 6.46
C VAL A 292 22.42 11.61 5.58
N CYS A 293 22.16 11.16 4.35
CA CYS A 293 21.21 11.78 3.44
C CYS A 293 20.21 10.75 2.89
N LEU A 294 18.94 11.15 2.74
CA LEU A 294 17.99 10.39 1.93
C LEU A 294 18.14 10.78 0.46
N LEU A 295 18.31 9.79 -0.41
CA LEU A 295 18.26 9.99 -1.85
C LEU A 295 17.30 8.96 -2.48
N ALA A 296 16.23 9.47 -3.08
CA ALA A 296 15.29 8.67 -3.88
C ALA A 296 15.56 8.88 -5.38
N ALA A 297 14.79 8.22 -6.25
CA ALA A 297 14.93 8.40 -7.70
C ALA A 297 14.37 9.77 -8.13
N PRO A 298 14.82 10.36 -9.25
CA PRO A 298 14.33 11.67 -9.72
C PRO A 298 12.79 11.75 -9.83
N HIS A 299 12.15 10.63 -10.18
CA HIS A 299 10.70 10.55 -10.33
C HIS A 299 9.92 10.55 -8.99
N ASP A 300 10.62 10.41 -7.85
CA ASP A 300 10.04 10.52 -6.51
C ASP A 300 9.97 11.96 -6.01
N TYR A 301 10.65 12.90 -6.68
CA TYR A 301 10.70 14.31 -6.30
C TYR A 301 9.80 15.19 -7.17
N LEU A 302 9.12 16.15 -6.54
CA LEU A 302 8.34 17.18 -7.21
C LEU A 302 9.24 18.11 -8.04
N CYS A 303 8.91 18.28 -9.31
CA CYS A 303 9.50 19.28 -10.18
C CYS A 303 8.73 20.61 -10.08
N LEU A 304 9.34 21.62 -9.45
CA LEU A 304 8.78 22.96 -9.30
C LEU A 304 8.49 23.64 -10.65
N LEU A 305 9.30 23.35 -11.67
CA LEU A 305 9.11 23.88 -13.01
C LEU A 305 7.79 23.36 -13.61
N LYS A 306 7.58 22.03 -13.61
CA LYS A 306 6.35 21.42 -14.10
C LYS A 306 5.14 21.85 -13.29
N ALA A 307 5.23 21.89 -11.96
CA ALA A 307 4.16 22.40 -11.10
C ALA A 307 3.76 23.85 -11.44
N SER A 308 4.74 24.72 -11.74
CA SER A 308 4.46 26.10 -12.14
C SER A 308 3.79 26.23 -13.52
N VAL A 309 4.04 25.28 -14.43
CA VAL A 309 3.36 25.20 -15.73
C VAL A 309 1.90 24.79 -15.54
N ILE A 310 1.61 23.84 -14.65
CA ILE A 310 0.22 23.47 -14.32
C ILE A 310 -0.59 24.66 -13.83
N GLU A 311 -0.03 25.46 -12.94
CA GLU A 311 -0.73 26.64 -12.41
C GLU A 311 -1.01 27.68 -13.50
N LYS A 312 -0.12 27.80 -14.49
CA LYS A 312 -0.35 28.64 -15.67
C LYS A 312 -1.46 28.09 -16.55
N PHE A 313 -1.49 26.78 -16.78
CA PHE A 313 -2.56 26.12 -17.52
C PHE A 313 -3.92 26.24 -16.83
N ALA A 314 -3.96 26.11 -15.50
CA ALA A 314 -5.16 26.33 -14.70
C ALA A 314 -5.74 27.72 -14.93
N ARG A 315 -4.90 28.77 -14.81
CA ARG A 315 -5.31 30.17 -15.05
C ARG A 315 -5.75 30.45 -16.49
N ALA A 316 -5.29 29.64 -17.44
CA ALA A 316 -5.67 29.73 -18.85
C ALA A 316 -6.91 28.87 -19.20
N GLY A 317 -7.53 28.20 -18.22
CA GLY A 317 -8.68 27.31 -18.45
C GLY A 317 -8.35 25.99 -19.16
N LEU A 318 -7.06 25.64 -19.27
CA LEU A 318 -6.62 24.46 -20.03
C LEU A 318 -6.72 23.14 -19.25
N LEU A 319 -7.30 23.16 -18.04
CA LEU A 319 -7.46 21.98 -17.17
C LEU A 319 -8.92 21.52 -17.04
N GLU A 320 -9.85 22.12 -17.79
CA GLU A 320 -11.29 21.83 -17.66
C GLU A 320 -11.63 20.35 -17.86
N HIS A 321 -10.93 19.67 -18.78
CA HIS A 321 -11.12 18.26 -19.13
C HIS A 321 -10.70 17.28 -18.02
N LEU A 322 -9.97 17.73 -17.00
CA LEU A 322 -9.59 16.90 -15.87
C LEU A 322 -10.79 16.60 -14.97
N ASP A 323 -10.85 15.37 -14.44
CA ASP A 323 -11.85 14.98 -13.45
C ASP A 323 -11.56 15.56 -12.06
N ALA A 324 -12.51 15.37 -11.14
CA ALA A 324 -12.40 15.88 -9.78
C ALA A 324 -11.17 15.32 -9.05
N ASP A 325 -10.84 14.04 -9.20
CA ASP A 325 -9.69 13.41 -8.54
C ASP A 325 -8.37 14.03 -8.96
N ALA A 326 -8.18 14.24 -10.26
CA ALA A 326 -7.00 14.91 -10.80
C ALA A 326 -6.91 16.36 -10.29
N LYS A 327 -8.01 17.11 -10.33
CA LYS A 327 -8.05 18.52 -9.87
C LYS A 327 -7.76 18.63 -8.36
N ARG A 328 -8.31 17.72 -7.54
CA ARG A 328 -8.01 17.63 -6.11
C ARG A 328 -6.53 17.40 -5.85
N PHE A 329 -5.93 16.44 -6.56
CA PHE A 329 -4.50 16.15 -6.43
C PHE A 329 -3.65 17.37 -6.80
N LEU A 330 -3.91 18.02 -7.94
CA LEU A 330 -3.17 19.22 -8.35
C LEU A 330 -3.33 20.37 -7.36
N SER A 331 -4.52 20.55 -6.78
CA SER A 331 -4.77 21.55 -5.73
C SER A 331 -3.98 21.24 -4.44
N ALA A 332 -3.91 19.96 -4.05
CA ALA A 332 -3.08 19.51 -2.94
C ALA A 332 -1.58 19.78 -3.20
N ILE A 333 -1.10 19.60 -4.43
CA ILE A 333 0.27 19.97 -4.82
C ILE A 333 0.52 21.47 -4.67
N THR A 334 -0.43 22.32 -5.06
CA THR A 334 -0.32 23.78 -4.91
C THR A 334 -0.14 24.20 -3.44
N VAL A 335 -0.77 23.50 -2.50
CA VAL A 335 -0.56 23.72 -1.06
C VAL A 335 0.75 23.07 -0.60
N TRP A 336 0.96 21.79 -0.90
CA TRP A 336 2.09 20.98 -0.42
C TRP A 336 3.44 21.57 -0.82
N LYS A 337 3.59 22.06 -2.06
CA LYS A 337 4.84 22.68 -2.54
C LYS A 337 5.32 23.85 -1.68
N THR A 338 4.41 24.50 -0.93
CA THR A 338 4.73 25.63 -0.04
C THR A 338 5.15 25.17 1.36
N ARG A 339 4.88 23.91 1.71
CA ARG A 339 5.09 23.32 3.04
C ARG A 339 6.19 22.27 3.07
N THR A 340 6.41 21.58 1.95
CA THR A 340 7.39 20.49 1.84
C THR A 340 8.80 21.01 1.98
N GLN A 341 9.62 20.27 2.72
CA GLN A 341 11.05 20.53 2.79
C GLN A 341 11.76 19.76 1.70
N ASP A 342 11.51 18.46 1.53
CA ASP A 342 12.29 17.59 0.65
C ASP A 342 11.65 17.32 -0.71
N GLY A 343 10.39 17.72 -0.91
CA GLY A 343 9.67 17.58 -2.16
C GLY A 343 9.43 16.14 -2.57
N LEU A 344 9.46 15.19 -1.63
CA LEU A 344 9.27 13.77 -1.90
C LEU A 344 7.79 13.42 -1.95
N PHE A 345 7.31 12.82 -3.04
CA PHE A 345 5.89 12.46 -3.18
C PHE A 345 5.39 11.51 -2.09
N ARG A 346 6.27 10.78 -1.41
CA ARG A 346 5.92 9.95 -0.24
C ARG A 346 5.42 10.76 0.97
N GLU A 347 5.70 12.05 1.02
CA GLU A 347 5.17 12.96 2.04
C GLU A 347 3.68 13.18 1.88
N ILE A 348 3.10 12.88 0.71
CA ILE A 348 1.66 13.06 0.44
C ILE A 348 1.01 11.75 0.06
N GLN A 349 -0.28 11.64 0.40
CA GLN A 349 -1.06 10.48 0.00
C GLN A 349 -1.37 10.56 -1.50
N LEU A 350 -0.92 9.57 -2.26
CA LEU A 350 -1.30 9.38 -3.66
C LEU A 350 -2.53 8.47 -3.71
N VAL A 351 -3.61 8.94 -4.33
CA VAL A 351 -4.87 8.18 -4.50
C VAL A 351 -5.31 8.26 -5.95
N GLY A 352 -5.85 7.15 -6.48
CA GLY A 352 -6.41 7.11 -7.84
C GLY A 352 -5.43 7.59 -8.90
N LYS A 353 -5.82 8.61 -9.67
CA LYS A 353 -5.00 9.21 -10.75
C LYS A 353 -3.77 9.99 -10.24
N GLY A 354 -3.66 10.25 -8.94
CA GLY A 354 -2.51 10.93 -8.34
C GLY A 354 -1.19 10.20 -8.59
N HIS A 355 -1.18 8.87 -8.72
CA HIS A 355 0.03 8.11 -9.08
C HIS A 355 0.55 8.41 -10.49
N ALA A 356 -0.36 8.62 -11.44
CA ALA A 356 0.04 9.03 -12.78
C ALA A 356 0.56 10.48 -12.70
N LEU A 357 -0.26 11.39 -12.18
CA LEU A 357 0.08 12.81 -12.14
C LEU A 357 1.37 13.11 -11.36
N SER A 358 1.68 12.39 -10.28
CA SER A 358 2.93 12.56 -9.53
C SER A 358 4.15 12.33 -10.42
N ARG A 359 4.18 11.25 -11.19
CA ARG A 359 5.24 10.98 -12.16
C ARG A 359 5.34 12.10 -13.21
N GLU A 360 4.21 12.70 -13.60
CA GLU A 360 4.15 13.78 -14.59
C GLU A 360 4.75 15.07 -14.04
N LEU A 361 4.45 15.34 -12.77
CA LEU A 361 5.00 16.45 -12.00
C LEU A 361 6.39 16.18 -11.45
N SER A 362 6.99 15.03 -11.75
CA SER A 362 8.26 14.63 -11.16
C SER A 362 9.48 15.18 -11.90
N CYS A 363 10.65 15.06 -11.30
CA CYS A 363 11.94 15.46 -11.88
C CYS A 363 12.49 14.42 -12.87
N SER A 364 11.62 13.72 -13.61
CA SER A 364 11.97 12.67 -14.57
C SER A 364 12.93 13.09 -15.69
N ASP A 365 12.93 14.38 -16.06
CA ASP A 365 13.71 14.89 -17.21
C ASP A 365 15.11 15.38 -16.78
N PHE A 366 15.54 15.02 -15.58
CA PHE A 366 16.89 15.30 -15.10
C PHE A 366 17.90 14.34 -15.76
N PRO A 367 19.10 14.81 -16.16
CA PRO A 367 19.66 16.15 -15.98
C PRO A 367 19.32 17.14 -17.11
N ASP A 368 18.70 16.70 -18.20
CA ASP A 368 18.45 17.50 -19.41
C ASP A 368 17.73 18.83 -19.13
N CYS A 369 16.84 18.85 -18.14
CA CYS A 369 16.13 20.07 -17.75
C CYS A 369 17.01 21.18 -17.15
N GLN A 370 18.23 20.87 -16.67
CA GLN A 370 19.03 21.79 -15.86
C GLN A 370 19.40 23.07 -16.61
N GLU A 371 19.72 22.98 -17.90
CA GLU A 371 20.19 24.11 -18.72
C GLU A 371 19.14 25.23 -18.83
N HIS A 372 17.87 24.90 -18.61
CA HIS A 372 16.74 25.82 -18.81
C HIS A 372 15.85 25.94 -17.58
N CYS A 373 16.22 25.32 -16.46
CA CYS A 373 15.39 25.29 -15.25
C CYS A 373 15.57 26.56 -14.42
N ALA A 374 14.56 27.44 -14.45
CA ALA A 374 14.49 28.64 -13.61
C ALA A 374 14.42 28.36 -12.09
N TYR A 375 14.26 27.09 -11.69
CA TYR A 375 14.14 26.65 -10.31
C TYR A 375 15.36 25.85 -9.82
N SER A 376 16.48 25.82 -10.56
CA SER A 376 17.68 25.07 -10.18
C SER A 376 18.12 25.32 -8.72
N GLY A 377 18.12 26.58 -8.27
CA GLY A 377 18.45 26.96 -6.88
C GLY A 377 17.44 26.53 -5.81
N ARG A 378 16.25 26.06 -6.19
CA ARG A 378 15.22 25.51 -5.29
C ARG A 378 14.80 24.09 -5.66
N CYS A 379 15.55 23.42 -6.54
CA CYS A 379 15.22 22.09 -7.02
C CYS A 379 15.45 21.07 -5.89
N PHE A 380 14.39 20.38 -5.47
CA PHE A 380 14.45 19.40 -4.39
C PHE A 380 15.41 18.25 -4.69
N TYR A 381 15.30 17.66 -5.89
CA TYR A 381 16.17 16.56 -6.29
C TYR A 381 17.64 16.97 -6.40
N LEU A 382 17.94 18.10 -7.04
CA LEU A 382 19.32 18.58 -7.15
C LEU A 382 19.93 18.88 -5.78
N ARG A 383 19.15 19.44 -4.85
CA ARG A 383 19.62 19.66 -3.48
C ARG A 383 19.88 18.35 -2.75
N ALA A 384 19.00 17.35 -2.89
CA ALA A 384 19.21 16.03 -2.33
C ALA A 384 20.46 15.34 -2.93
N LEU A 385 20.66 15.45 -4.25
CA LEU A 385 21.82 14.90 -4.94
C LEU A 385 23.14 15.53 -4.46
N ASN A 386 23.18 16.86 -4.36
CA ASN A 386 24.35 17.58 -3.83
C ASN A 386 24.63 17.19 -2.38
N THR A 387 23.58 17.07 -1.56
CA THR A 387 23.72 16.63 -0.15
C THR A 387 24.23 15.19 -0.07
N ALA A 388 23.75 14.31 -0.95
CA ALA A 388 24.19 12.92 -1.03
C ALA A 388 25.66 12.80 -1.44
N ALA A 389 26.13 13.65 -2.36
CA ALA A 389 27.53 13.69 -2.77
C ALA A 389 28.49 14.03 -1.60
N ASP A 390 28.03 14.85 -0.65
CA ASP A 390 28.79 15.23 0.56
C ASP A 390 28.54 14.30 1.76
N SER A 391 27.68 13.29 1.61
CA SER A 391 27.27 12.41 2.71
C SER A 391 28.13 11.15 2.80
N ARG A 392 28.36 10.67 4.03
CA ARG A 392 29.04 9.39 4.30
C ARG A 392 28.10 8.21 4.14
N MET A 393 26.82 8.43 4.37
CA MET A 393 25.80 7.40 4.25
C MET A 393 24.60 7.94 3.48
N ILE A 394 24.14 7.17 2.50
CA ILE A 394 22.98 7.49 1.70
C ILE A 394 21.93 6.42 1.95
N VAL A 395 20.79 6.82 2.49
CA VAL A 395 19.64 5.94 2.65
C VAL A 395 18.77 6.06 1.41
N THR A 396 18.36 4.92 0.85
CA THR A 396 17.47 4.89 -0.32
C THR A 396 16.41 3.80 -0.16
N PRO A 397 15.19 3.98 -0.71
CA PRO A 397 14.25 2.88 -0.82
C PRO A 397 14.86 1.70 -1.59
N LYS A 398 14.60 0.46 -1.15
CA LYS A 398 15.13 -0.74 -1.83
C LYS A 398 14.88 -0.77 -3.33
N ILE A 399 13.74 -0.28 -3.79
CA ILE A 399 13.39 -0.27 -5.22
C ILE A 399 14.28 0.66 -6.06
N ASN A 400 14.94 1.65 -5.43
CA ASN A 400 15.77 2.64 -6.10
C ASN A 400 17.27 2.29 -6.07
N CYS A 401 17.66 1.22 -5.36
CA CYS A 401 19.08 0.89 -5.16
C CYS A 401 19.82 0.52 -6.45
N PHE A 402 19.09 0.14 -7.50
CA PHE A 402 19.63 -0.19 -8.81
C PHE A 402 19.84 1.04 -9.71
N ASP A 403 19.12 2.13 -9.43
CA ASP A 403 18.99 3.29 -10.33
C ASP A 403 19.57 4.57 -9.71
N LEU A 404 20.47 4.43 -8.74
CA LEU A 404 21.14 5.59 -8.13
C LEU A 404 22.07 6.29 -9.14
N PRO A 405 22.06 7.65 -9.18
CA PRO A 405 22.86 8.43 -10.13
C PRO A 405 24.35 8.12 -10.04
N LEU A 406 25.08 8.25 -11.16
CA LEU A 406 26.52 7.96 -11.20
C LEU A 406 27.34 8.96 -10.37
N GLU A 407 26.81 10.16 -10.16
CA GLU A 407 27.37 11.21 -9.31
C GLU A 407 27.48 10.78 -7.84
N VAL A 408 26.68 9.77 -7.43
CA VAL A 408 26.79 9.14 -6.13
C VAL A 408 27.99 8.19 -6.12
N ASN A 409 29.15 8.67 -5.71
CA ASN A 409 30.38 7.87 -5.65
C ASN A 409 30.44 7.00 -4.37
N ALA A 410 29.50 6.09 -4.22
CA ALA A 410 29.47 5.14 -3.10
C ALA A 410 30.30 3.88 -3.39
N SER A 411 31.15 3.49 -2.45
CA SER A 411 32.02 2.31 -2.55
C SER A 411 31.32 1.01 -2.14
N ALA A 412 30.27 1.11 -1.32
CA ALA A 412 29.55 -0.04 -0.80
C ALA A 412 28.03 0.16 -0.79
N CYS A 413 27.30 -0.95 -0.89
CA CYS A 413 25.85 -1.02 -0.75
C CYS A 413 25.45 -2.11 0.25
N ILE A 414 24.59 -1.76 1.19
CA ILE A 414 23.98 -2.67 2.16
C ILE A 414 22.48 -2.74 1.84
N VAL A 415 21.96 -3.94 1.61
CA VAL A 415 20.51 -4.18 1.39
C VAL A 415 19.93 -4.87 2.61
N SER A 416 19.03 -4.19 3.32
CA SER A 416 18.32 -4.73 4.48
C SER A 416 17.08 -5.51 4.06
N GLY A 417 16.96 -6.77 4.50
CA GLY A 417 15.84 -7.65 4.14
C GLY A 417 15.90 -8.07 2.68
N SER A 418 16.98 -8.74 2.28
CA SER A 418 17.25 -9.14 0.88
C SER A 418 16.33 -10.25 0.34
N ASP A 419 15.46 -10.83 1.18
CA ASP A 419 14.57 -11.93 0.82
C ASP A 419 13.61 -11.58 -0.34
N ASP A 420 13.24 -10.30 -0.46
CA ASP A 420 12.34 -9.79 -1.50
C ASP A 420 13.07 -9.18 -2.71
N LEU A 421 14.41 -9.20 -2.73
CA LEU A 421 15.23 -8.55 -3.75
C LEU A 421 14.86 -9.00 -5.18
N GLY A 422 14.62 -10.31 -5.37
CA GLY A 422 14.16 -10.85 -6.65
C GLY A 422 12.77 -10.34 -7.07
N THR A 423 11.86 -10.13 -6.12
CA THR A 423 10.53 -9.56 -6.39
C THR A 423 10.63 -8.09 -6.78
N ILE A 424 11.48 -7.32 -6.10
CA ILE A 424 11.75 -5.92 -6.41
C ILE A 424 12.32 -5.79 -7.83
N TRP A 425 13.29 -6.64 -8.16
CA TRP A 425 13.90 -6.69 -9.49
C TRP A 425 12.88 -6.97 -10.59
N GLU A 426 12.02 -7.97 -10.41
CA GLU A 426 10.96 -8.33 -11.36
C GLU A 426 9.93 -7.22 -11.55
N ARG A 427 9.61 -6.45 -10.50
CA ARG A 427 8.65 -5.35 -10.57
C ARG A 427 9.09 -4.24 -11.54
N ASN A 428 10.40 -4.04 -11.68
CA ASN A 428 10.98 -3.03 -12.56
C ASN A 428 11.23 -3.58 -13.98
N ARG A 429 10.83 -4.82 -14.28
CA ARG A 429 11.01 -5.40 -15.62
C ARG A 429 9.91 -4.99 -16.60
N PRO A 430 10.25 -4.85 -17.89
CA PRO A 430 9.29 -4.52 -18.93
C PRO A 430 8.10 -5.49 -18.96
N ARG A 431 6.89 -4.93 -18.87
CA ARG A 431 5.63 -5.66 -18.90
C ARG A 431 4.62 -4.91 -19.75
N LEU A 432 4.38 -5.42 -20.96
CA LEU A 432 3.46 -4.86 -21.94
C LEU A 432 2.05 -5.45 -21.79
N ASN A 433 1.04 -4.59 -21.65
CA ASN A 433 -0.36 -4.98 -21.71
C ASN A 433 -0.95 -4.53 -23.05
N LEU A 434 -1.24 -5.49 -23.93
CA LEU A 434 -1.70 -5.21 -25.29
C LEU A 434 -3.08 -4.52 -25.32
N VAL A 435 -3.98 -4.86 -24.40
CA VAL A 435 -5.30 -4.22 -24.30
C VAL A 435 -5.16 -2.75 -23.91
N ARG A 436 -4.31 -2.45 -22.91
CA ARG A 436 -4.07 -1.07 -22.48
C ARG A 436 -3.32 -0.24 -23.54
N LEU A 437 -2.40 -0.86 -24.29
CA LEU A 437 -1.78 -0.21 -25.43
C LEU A 437 -2.81 0.13 -26.51
N ARG A 438 -3.71 -0.81 -26.85
CA ARG A 438 -4.81 -0.58 -27.79
C ARG A 438 -5.73 0.56 -27.34
N GLU A 439 -6.14 0.56 -26.06
CA GLU A 439 -6.96 1.63 -25.49
C GLU A 439 -6.30 3.00 -25.58
N ALA A 440 -4.98 3.09 -25.30
CA ALA A 440 -4.22 4.33 -25.44
C ALA A 440 -4.21 4.83 -26.90
N LEU A 441 -4.01 3.93 -27.87
CA LEU A 441 -4.05 4.23 -29.31
C LEU A 441 -5.44 4.66 -29.79
N GLU A 442 -6.48 3.99 -29.30
CA GLU A 442 -7.88 4.29 -29.64
C GLU A 442 -8.27 5.68 -29.14
N ALA A 443 -7.88 6.01 -27.92
CA ALA A 443 -8.15 7.32 -27.32
C ALA A 443 -7.39 8.47 -28.02
N LEU A 444 -6.30 8.16 -28.72
CA LEU A 444 -5.55 9.07 -29.60
C LEU A 444 -6.00 9.04 -31.06
N ARG A 445 -7.03 8.24 -31.37
CA ARG A 445 -7.60 8.07 -32.72
C ARG A 445 -6.60 7.50 -33.75
N CYS A 446 -5.65 6.68 -33.32
CA CYS A 446 -4.68 6.01 -34.18
C CYS A 446 -5.24 4.70 -34.78
N SER A 447 -6.28 4.78 -35.63
CA SER A 447 -7.06 3.61 -36.10
C SER A 447 -6.21 2.49 -36.72
N HIS A 448 -5.17 2.82 -37.49
CA HIS A 448 -4.29 1.81 -38.10
C HIS A 448 -3.55 0.97 -37.05
N CYS A 449 -2.97 1.63 -36.04
CA CYS A 449 -2.25 0.95 -34.95
C CYS A 449 -3.20 0.12 -34.09
N VAL A 450 -4.44 0.59 -33.86
CA VAL A 450 -5.48 -0.14 -33.13
C VAL A 450 -5.76 -1.50 -33.79
N GLU A 451 -5.98 -1.53 -35.10
CA GLU A 451 -6.24 -2.77 -35.85
C GLU A 451 -5.05 -3.76 -35.80
N LEU A 452 -3.82 -3.25 -35.79
CA LEU A 452 -2.61 -4.08 -35.66
C LEU A 452 -2.53 -4.73 -34.27
N VAL A 453 -2.71 -3.94 -33.21
CA VAL A 453 -2.66 -4.44 -31.83
C VAL A 453 -3.81 -5.39 -31.55
N GLU A 454 -5.01 -5.12 -32.08
CA GLU A 454 -6.16 -6.02 -31.93
C GLU A 454 -5.90 -7.40 -32.53
N ARG A 455 -5.36 -7.47 -33.76
CA ARG A 455 -4.96 -8.76 -34.37
C ARG A 455 -3.91 -9.49 -33.53
N LEU A 456 -2.96 -8.75 -32.95
CA LEU A 456 -1.94 -9.32 -32.07
C LEU A 456 -2.54 -9.90 -30.78
N ILE A 457 -3.54 -9.25 -30.18
CA ILE A 457 -4.27 -9.76 -29.01
C ILE A 457 -4.93 -11.10 -29.35
N TYR A 458 -5.68 -11.18 -30.45
CA TYR A 458 -6.35 -12.42 -30.86
C TYR A 458 -5.36 -13.56 -31.09
N LYS A 459 -4.29 -13.29 -31.84
CA LYS A 459 -3.22 -14.27 -32.10
C LYS A 459 -2.56 -14.76 -30.81
N SER A 460 -2.27 -13.84 -29.89
CA SER A 460 -1.66 -14.18 -28.60
C SER A 460 -2.57 -15.09 -27.77
N LEU A 461 -3.87 -14.77 -27.69
CA LEU A 461 -4.83 -15.59 -26.94
C LEU A 461 -5.06 -16.97 -27.56
N ASP A 462 -5.08 -17.07 -28.89
CA ASP A 462 -5.22 -18.33 -29.62
C ASP A 462 -4.04 -19.27 -29.35
N VAL A 463 -2.81 -18.76 -29.49
CA VAL A 463 -1.58 -19.51 -29.21
C VAL A 463 -1.53 -19.96 -27.74
N LEU A 464 -1.94 -19.10 -26.81
CA LEU A 464 -1.91 -19.40 -25.38
C LEU A 464 -2.89 -20.52 -24.98
N GLY A 465 -4.09 -20.52 -25.57
CA GLY A 465 -5.13 -21.53 -25.35
C GLY A 465 -5.55 -21.66 -23.88
N SER A 466 -5.41 -22.88 -23.33
CA SER A 466 -5.76 -23.18 -21.94
C SER A 466 -4.64 -22.93 -20.92
N LYS A 467 -3.42 -22.63 -21.38
CA LYS A 467 -2.26 -22.41 -20.51
C LYS A 467 -2.37 -21.07 -19.77
N SER A 468 -1.76 -20.99 -18.58
CA SER A 468 -1.65 -19.76 -17.79
C SER A 468 -0.65 -18.79 -18.41
N ASP A 469 0.50 -19.32 -18.83
CA ASP A 469 1.57 -18.61 -19.52
C ASP A 469 2.33 -19.53 -20.49
N MET A 470 3.20 -18.93 -21.31
CA MET A 470 4.18 -19.62 -22.15
C MET A 470 5.28 -18.68 -22.62
N VAL A 471 6.39 -19.24 -23.12
CA VAL A 471 7.40 -18.46 -23.86
C VAL A 471 6.78 -17.88 -25.13
N VAL A 472 7.05 -16.60 -25.40
CA VAL A 472 6.52 -15.89 -26.58
C VAL A 472 7.11 -16.48 -27.86
N PRO A 473 6.28 -16.89 -28.83
CA PRO A 473 6.76 -17.32 -30.15
C PRO A 473 7.39 -16.20 -30.99
N ASP A 474 8.35 -16.54 -31.83
CA ASP A 474 9.11 -15.59 -32.66
C ASP A 474 8.23 -14.75 -33.60
N ASP A 475 7.15 -15.32 -34.12
CA ASP A 475 6.23 -14.62 -35.03
C ASP A 475 5.39 -13.54 -34.31
N ILE A 476 5.16 -13.68 -33.00
CA ILE A 476 4.58 -12.64 -32.15
C ILE A 476 5.62 -11.52 -31.91
N VAL A 477 6.88 -11.88 -31.65
CA VAL A 477 7.98 -10.91 -31.49
C VAL A 477 8.16 -10.06 -32.75
N GLN A 478 8.16 -10.67 -33.94
CA GLN A 478 8.25 -9.95 -35.22
C GLN A 478 7.09 -8.97 -35.41
N THR A 479 5.88 -9.37 -35.03
CA THR A 479 4.69 -8.51 -35.14
C THR A 479 4.77 -7.33 -34.17
N LEU A 480 5.27 -7.55 -32.94
CA LEU A 480 5.51 -6.49 -31.95
C LEU A 480 6.49 -5.45 -32.45
N SER A 481 7.61 -5.87 -33.08
CA SER A 481 8.59 -4.94 -33.66
C SER A 481 7.99 -4.07 -34.75
N PHE A 482 7.08 -4.62 -35.56
CA PHE A 482 6.36 -3.83 -36.57
C PHE A 482 5.43 -2.79 -35.92
N VAL A 483 4.64 -3.18 -34.92
CA VAL A 483 3.77 -2.27 -34.15
C VAL A 483 4.58 -1.13 -33.50
N GLN A 484 5.74 -1.46 -32.94
CA GLN A 484 6.64 -0.48 -32.34
C GLN A 484 7.05 0.62 -33.32
N GLN A 485 7.45 0.24 -34.55
CA GLN A 485 7.88 1.18 -35.57
C GLN A 485 6.75 2.14 -35.97
N GLU A 486 5.55 1.63 -36.20
CA GLU A 486 4.38 2.44 -36.57
C GLU A 486 4.03 3.47 -35.49
N ILE A 487 4.01 3.05 -34.22
CA ILE A 487 3.68 3.95 -33.11
C ILE A 487 4.77 5.00 -32.91
N GLN A 488 6.04 4.62 -33.03
CA GLN A 488 7.17 5.53 -32.87
C GLN A 488 7.14 6.70 -33.88
N LEU A 489 6.62 6.46 -35.08
CA LEU A 489 6.43 7.50 -36.10
C LEU A 489 5.28 8.48 -35.75
N ALA A 490 4.29 8.04 -34.97
CA ALA A 490 3.11 8.86 -34.63
C ALA A 490 3.34 9.81 -33.43
N ILE A 491 4.23 9.46 -32.49
CA ILE A 491 4.45 10.24 -31.26
C ILE A 491 4.84 11.71 -31.51
N PRO A 492 5.79 12.04 -32.43
CA PRO A 492 6.19 13.43 -32.65
C PRO A 492 5.04 14.34 -33.08
N ASP A 493 4.18 13.85 -33.98
CA ASP A 493 3.02 14.62 -34.46
C ASP A 493 2.01 14.86 -33.32
N LEU A 494 1.79 13.87 -32.45
CA LEU A 494 0.92 14.00 -31.28
C LEU A 494 1.47 15.01 -30.26
N ARG A 495 2.79 15.01 -30.02
CA ARG A 495 3.45 16.01 -29.16
C ARG A 495 3.35 17.42 -29.74
N GLN A 496 3.48 17.56 -31.06
CA GLN A 496 3.35 18.87 -31.71
C GLN A 496 1.92 19.42 -31.57
N GLN A 497 0.90 18.59 -31.78
CA GLN A 497 -0.50 18.99 -31.56
C GLN A 497 -0.76 19.45 -30.12
N LEU A 498 -0.17 18.77 -29.14
CA LEU A 498 -0.24 19.18 -27.74
C LEU A 498 0.42 20.55 -27.51
N ARG A 499 1.61 20.79 -28.08
CA ARG A 499 2.29 22.09 -27.99
C ARG A 499 1.47 23.21 -28.63
N ASP A 500 0.88 22.95 -29.80
CA ASP A 500 0.06 23.92 -30.53
C ASP A 500 -1.19 24.30 -29.72
N SER A 501 -1.84 23.32 -29.07
CA SER A 501 -3.03 23.53 -28.23
C SER A 501 -2.72 24.21 -26.90
N ALA A 502 -1.53 24.00 -26.32
CA ALA A 502 -1.07 24.75 -25.15
C ALA A 502 -0.87 26.25 -25.47
N GLY A 503 -0.74 26.62 -26.75
CA GLY A 503 -0.64 27.98 -27.26
C GLY A 503 0.79 28.37 -27.66
N ALA A 504 0.95 29.04 -28.82
CA ALA A 504 2.24 29.44 -29.37
C ALA A 504 3.05 30.45 -28.50
N SER A 505 2.44 31.04 -27.48
CA SER A 505 3.05 32.03 -26.57
C SER A 505 3.92 31.41 -25.47
N TRP A 506 3.84 30.10 -25.23
CA TRP A 506 4.62 29.43 -24.19
C TRP A 506 5.88 28.82 -24.81
N GLN A 507 6.97 29.59 -24.87
CA GLN A 507 8.29 29.04 -25.20
C GLN A 507 8.75 28.13 -24.05
N LEU A 508 8.31 26.87 -24.08
CA LEU A 508 8.75 25.86 -23.13
C LEU A 508 10.02 25.19 -23.67
N PRO A 509 11.10 25.14 -22.88
CA PRO A 509 12.34 24.46 -23.27
C PRO A 509 12.22 22.92 -23.25
N PHE A 510 11.05 22.38 -22.89
CA PHE A 510 10.74 20.95 -22.78
C PHE A 510 9.28 20.70 -23.21
N ASP A 511 8.86 19.44 -23.33
CA ASP A 511 7.46 19.11 -23.61
C ASP A 511 6.56 19.53 -22.44
N PRO A 512 5.43 20.24 -22.68
CA PRO A 512 4.50 20.57 -21.60
C PRO A 512 4.03 19.29 -20.89
N PRO A 513 3.71 19.35 -19.58
CA PRO A 513 3.02 18.25 -18.92
C PRO A 513 1.81 17.85 -19.75
N VAL A 514 1.76 16.57 -20.14
CA VAL A 514 0.82 16.08 -21.14
C VAL A 514 -0.63 16.18 -20.65
N LEU A 515 -0.87 16.14 -19.33
CA LEU A 515 -2.16 16.34 -18.63
C LEU A 515 -3.36 15.63 -19.28
N GLY A 516 -3.04 14.57 -20.01
CA GLY A 516 -3.93 13.78 -20.81
C GLY A 516 -3.41 12.35 -20.70
N MET A 517 -4.24 11.50 -20.10
CA MET A 517 -3.82 10.13 -19.79
C MET A 517 -3.41 9.34 -21.04
N ASN A 518 -3.92 9.70 -22.22
CA ASN A 518 -3.81 8.86 -23.41
C ASN A 518 -2.43 8.90 -24.07
N LEU A 519 -1.88 10.09 -24.39
CA LEU A 519 -0.54 10.21 -25.00
C LEU A 519 0.54 9.68 -24.06
N ARG A 520 0.41 9.97 -22.78
CA ARG A 520 1.34 9.44 -21.80
C ARG A 520 1.23 7.94 -21.58
N SER A 521 0.00 7.41 -21.55
CA SER A 521 -0.19 5.96 -21.52
C SER A 521 0.47 5.32 -22.74
N LEU A 522 0.35 5.94 -23.93
CA LEU A 522 1.00 5.46 -25.13
C LEU A 522 2.53 5.46 -24.99
N GLU A 523 3.14 6.55 -24.53
CA GLU A 523 4.59 6.63 -24.30
C GLU A 523 5.07 5.59 -23.29
N TYR A 524 4.37 5.44 -22.17
CA TYR A 524 4.65 4.39 -21.19
C TYR A 524 4.58 2.99 -21.82
N TRP A 525 3.52 2.68 -22.57
CA TRP A 525 3.40 1.38 -23.23
C TRP A 525 4.45 1.19 -24.32
N MET A 526 4.93 2.28 -24.94
CA MET A 526 6.05 2.23 -25.88
C MET A 526 7.38 1.92 -25.21
N GLU A 527 7.65 2.47 -24.02
CA GLU A 527 8.80 2.08 -23.20
C GLU A 527 8.69 0.61 -22.79
N GLN A 528 7.51 0.15 -22.37
CA GLN A 528 7.29 -1.27 -22.04
C GLN A 528 7.49 -2.18 -23.26
N LEU A 529 7.00 -1.77 -24.44
CA LEU A 529 7.18 -2.48 -25.70
C LEU A 529 8.66 -2.56 -26.10
N GLN A 530 9.38 -1.43 -26.04
CA GLN A 530 10.83 -1.38 -26.27
C GLN A 530 11.58 -2.33 -25.34
N GLY A 531 11.27 -2.29 -24.05
CA GLY A 531 11.92 -3.14 -23.06
C GLY A 531 11.62 -4.63 -23.26
N VAL A 532 10.40 -4.99 -23.66
CA VAL A 532 10.05 -6.39 -24.01
C VAL A 532 10.80 -6.87 -25.24
N LEU A 533 11.01 -6.01 -26.23
CA LEU A 533 11.71 -6.36 -27.48
C LEU A 533 13.22 -6.44 -27.31
N MET A 534 13.81 -5.78 -26.31
CA MET A 534 15.25 -5.82 -26.03
C MET A 534 15.79 -7.25 -25.90
N GLU A 535 16.82 -7.57 -26.67
CA GLU A 535 17.55 -8.85 -26.59
C GLU A 535 18.48 -8.85 -25.38
N ASP A 536 18.40 -9.87 -24.54
CA ASP A 536 19.48 -10.25 -23.61
C ASP A 536 19.36 -11.73 -23.23
N ASP A 537 20.51 -12.34 -22.95
CA ASP A 537 20.70 -13.78 -22.78
C ASP A 537 20.14 -14.34 -21.46
N THR A 538 19.84 -13.48 -20.47
CA THR A 538 19.45 -13.87 -19.10
C THR A 538 17.93 -13.91 -18.87
N SER A 539 17.15 -13.37 -19.82
CA SER A 539 15.72 -13.16 -19.63
C SER A 539 14.85 -13.89 -20.65
N ILE A 540 13.64 -14.22 -20.22
CA ILE A 540 12.66 -14.94 -21.01
C ILE A 540 11.46 -14.04 -21.25
N ARG A 541 11.03 -13.94 -22.51
CA ARG A 541 9.77 -13.28 -22.88
C ARG A 541 8.64 -14.26 -22.63
N LEU A 542 7.72 -13.90 -21.74
CA LEU A 542 6.54 -14.69 -21.41
C LEU A 542 5.28 -14.00 -21.88
N LEU A 543 4.43 -14.77 -22.55
CA LEU A 543 3.05 -14.44 -22.81
C LEU A 543 2.18 -14.98 -21.68
N GLU A 544 1.40 -14.12 -21.04
CA GLU A 544 0.52 -14.46 -19.92
C GLU A 544 -0.95 -14.19 -20.27
N LYS A 545 -1.84 -15.05 -19.76
CA LYS A 545 -3.29 -14.95 -20.00
C LYS A 545 -3.89 -13.67 -19.43
N GLY A 546 -3.38 -13.27 -18.26
CA GLY A 546 -3.95 -12.24 -17.40
C GLY A 546 -5.38 -12.54 -16.95
N TYR A 547 -5.98 -11.59 -16.20
CA TYR A 547 -7.35 -11.69 -15.69
C TYR A 547 -8.14 -10.43 -16.07
N GLY A 548 -9.45 -10.58 -16.33
CA GLY A 548 -10.34 -9.48 -16.69
C GLY A 548 -9.87 -8.72 -17.95
N ASP A 549 -9.66 -7.41 -17.80
CA ASP A 549 -9.18 -6.52 -18.88
C ASP A 549 -7.69 -6.64 -19.18
N SER A 550 -6.94 -7.41 -18.39
CA SER A 550 -5.50 -7.57 -18.57
C SER A 550 -5.14 -8.74 -19.49
N ARG A 551 -5.90 -8.98 -20.56
CA ARG A 551 -5.65 -10.10 -21.48
C ARG A 551 -4.45 -9.82 -22.40
N GLY A 552 -3.66 -10.85 -22.69
CA GLY A 552 -2.52 -10.75 -23.62
C GLY A 552 -1.40 -9.88 -23.06
N ILE A 553 -0.81 -10.30 -21.93
CA ILE A 553 0.32 -9.60 -21.31
C ILE A 553 1.61 -10.23 -21.80
N ILE A 554 2.59 -9.41 -22.15
CA ILE A 554 3.92 -9.88 -22.51
C ILE A 554 4.92 -9.27 -21.54
N ALA A 555 5.60 -10.12 -20.78
CA ALA A 555 6.54 -9.72 -19.75
C ALA A 555 7.92 -10.32 -19.98
N ARG A 556 8.96 -9.60 -19.58
CA ARG A 556 10.33 -10.08 -19.59
C ARG A 556 10.72 -10.49 -18.17
N LYS A 557 11.05 -11.77 -17.96
CA LYS A 557 11.37 -12.30 -16.63
C LYS A 557 12.73 -12.98 -16.61
N ALA A 558 13.47 -12.78 -15.53
CA ALA A 558 14.70 -13.52 -15.28
C ALA A 558 14.39 -14.90 -14.72
N LEU A 559 15.20 -15.92 -15.08
CA LEU A 559 15.04 -17.25 -14.50
C LEU A 559 15.28 -17.20 -12.98
N TRP A 560 16.36 -16.54 -12.54
CA TRP A 560 16.70 -16.34 -11.13
C TRP A 560 16.85 -14.84 -10.84
N PRO A 561 15.74 -14.12 -10.57
CA PRO A 561 15.75 -12.65 -10.53
C PRO A 561 16.60 -12.07 -9.40
N ALA A 562 16.72 -12.77 -8.27
CA ALA A 562 17.57 -12.30 -7.17
C ALA A 562 19.07 -12.38 -7.51
N ILE A 563 19.50 -13.35 -8.34
CA ILE A 563 20.88 -13.42 -8.85
C ILE A 563 21.15 -12.22 -9.74
N GLU A 564 20.28 -11.96 -10.71
CA GLU A 564 20.38 -10.82 -11.61
C GLU A 564 20.43 -9.48 -10.87
N ALA A 565 19.59 -9.34 -9.84
CA ALA A 565 19.57 -8.17 -8.97
C ALA A 565 20.91 -8.00 -8.23
N LYS A 566 21.44 -9.07 -7.64
CA LYS A 566 22.76 -9.04 -6.98
C LYS A 566 23.87 -8.63 -7.95
N HIS A 567 23.90 -9.21 -9.16
CA HIS A 567 24.89 -8.85 -10.18
C HIS A 567 24.74 -7.41 -10.66
N ALA A 568 23.52 -6.87 -10.71
CA ALA A 568 23.30 -5.47 -11.00
C ALA A 568 23.89 -4.54 -9.94
N LEU A 569 23.73 -4.88 -8.65
CA LEU A 569 24.40 -4.17 -7.57
C LEU A 569 25.93 -4.31 -7.66
N ALA A 570 26.44 -5.49 -8.00
CA ALA A 570 27.86 -5.77 -8.19
C ALA A 570 28.52 -4.89 -9.24
N ARG A 571 27.80 -4.60 -10.33
CA ARG A 571 28.27 -3.70 -11.40
C ARG A 571 28.36 -2.25 -10.94
N ARG A 572 27.59 -1.87 -9.92
CA ARG A 572 27.47 -0.49 -9.43
C ARG A 572 28.32 -0.20 -8.20
N PHE A 573 28.52 -1.19 -7.33
CA PHE A 573 29.22 -1.06 -6.05
C PHE A 573 30.32 -2.11 -5.96
N GLU A 574 31.50 -1.70 -5.49
CA GLU A 574 32.64 -2.61 -5.27
C GLU A 574 32.31 -3.66 -4.19
N LYS A 575 31.47 -3.28 -3.22
CA LYS A 575 31.16 -4.06 -2.02
C LYS A 575 29.65 -4.13 -1.84
N VAL A 576 29.09 -5.33 -1.83
CA VAL A 576 27.64 -5.55 -1.63
C VAL A 576 27.40 -6.47 -0.44
N VAL A 577 26.59 -5.99 0.50
CA VAL A 577 26.17 -6.71 1.70
C VAL A 577 24.67 -6.93 1.61
N LEU A 578 24.24 -8.19 1.63
CA LEU A 578 22.84 -8.59 1.62
C LEU A 578 22.48 -9.14 2.99
N VAL A 579 21.51 -8.52 3.66
CA VAL A 579 21.13 -8.87 5.03
C VAL A 579 19.78 -9.57 5.03
N SER A 580 19.75 -10.79 5.55
CA SER A 580 18.54 -11.62 5.66
C SER A 580 18.55 -12.38 6.97
N PRO A 581 17.42 -12.51 7.69
CA PRO A 581 17.33 -13.36 8.88
C PRO A 581 17.32 -14.86 8.57
N ASN A 582 17.36 -15.23 7.28
CA ASN A 582 17.24 -16.61 6.81
C ASN A 582 18.46 -17.08 6.01
N ALA A 583 19.50 -16.26 5.88
CA ALA A 583 20.62 -16.51 4.97
C ALA A 583 21.32 -17.85 5.25
N GLY A 584 21.51 -18.20 6.52
CA GLY A 584 22.12 -19.44 6.96
C GLY A 584 21.31 -20.68 6.56
N SER A 585 20.01 -20.66 6.83
CA SER A 585 19.10 -21.76 6.47
C SER A 585 18.94 -21.88 4.94
N MET A 586 18.89 -20.76 4.22
CA MET A 586 18.82 -20.75 2.75
C MET A 586 20.07 -21.33 2.10
N SER A 587 21.26 -21.09 2.69
CA SER A 587 22.55 -21.54 2.15
C SER A 587 22.68 -23.07 2.01
N GLN A 588 21.81 -23.84 2.67
CA GLN A 588 21.84 -25.30 2.68
C GLN A 588 21.22 -25.95 1.43
N PHE A 589 20.41 -25.21 0.65
CA PHE A 589 19.64 -25.74 -0.47
C PHE A 589 19.89 -24.94 -1.76
N GLU A 590 20.18 -25.62 -2.87
CA GLU A 590 20.57 -24.99 -4.14
C GLU A 590 19.45 -24.11 -4.73
N GLY A 591 18.22 -24.61 -4.74
CA GLY A 591 17.07 -23.87 -5.24
C GLY A 591 16.74 -22.64 -4.39
N LEU A 592 16.81 -22.74 -3.05
CA LEU A 592 16.61 -21.59 -2.18
C LEU A 592 17.69 -20.54 -2.37
N ARG A 593 18.96 -20.97 -2.44
CA ARG A 593 20.08 -20.08 -2.72
C ARG A 593 19.81 -19.23 -3.96
N ARG A 594 19.46 -19.85 -5.08
CA ARG A 594 19.19 -19.16 -6.33
C ARG A 594 17.93 -18.28 -6.30
N LEU A 595 16.88 -18.70 -5.58
CA LEU A 595 15.68 -17.87 -5.38
C LEU A 595 15.99 -16.56 -4.65
N HIS A 596 16.98 -16.57 -3.75
CA HIS A 596 17.37 -15.43 -2.93
C HIS A 596 18.72 -14.80 -3.33
N GLY A 597 19.31 -15.22 -4.45
CA GLY A 597 20.51 -14.61 -5.02
C GLY A 597 21.85 -15.10 -4.45
N LEU A 598 21.84 -16.13 -3.59
CA LEU A 598 23.05 -16.77 -3.10
C LEU A 598 23.63 -17.69 -4.18
N GLU A 599 24.93 -17.59 -4.42
CA GLU A 599 25.73 -18.43 -5.33
C GLU A 599 26.82 -19.16 -4.53
N PRO A 600 27.31 -20.35 -5.00
CA PRO A 600 28.31 -21.19 -4.34
C PRO A 600 29.49 -20.46 -3.69
N GLU A 601 30.00 -19.43 -4.37
CA GLU A 601 31.14 -18.60 -4.02
C GLU A 601 30.86 -17.50 -2.99
N ASP A 602 29.59 -17.21 -2.69
CA ASP A 602 29.24 -16.15 -1.74
C ASP A 602 29.58 -16.57 -0.31
N LEU A 603 30.12 -15.63 0.46
CA LEU A 603 30.37 -15.82 1.89
C LEU A 603 29.07 -15.59 2.67
N VAL A 604 28.73 -16.51 3.57
CA VAL A 604 27.64 -16.35 4.54
C VAL A 604 28.26 -16.15 5.92
N ARG A 605 27.99 -14.99 6.54
CA ARG A 605 28.35 -14.70 7.94
C ARG A 605 27.13 -14.78 8.82
N PHE A 606 27.34 -15.27 10.04
CA PHE A 606 26.33 -15.35 11.07
C PHE A 606 26.63 -14.27 12.11
N GLU A 607 25.77 -13.26 12.18
CA GLU A 607 25.94 -12.12 13.11
C GLU A 607 24.69 -12.03 13.99
N GLY A 608 24.87 -12.26 15.29
CA GLY A 608 23.78 -12.37 16.26
C GLY A 608 24.13 -13.42 17.32
N GLN A 609 23.56 -13.29 18.51
CA GLN A 609 23.66 -14.39 19.48
C GLN A 609 23.01 -15.64 18.87
N GLU A 610 23.57 -16.84 19.13
CA GLU A 610 22.77 -18.06 19.01
C GLU A 610 21.43 -17.75 19.68
N THR A 611 20.33 -17.79 18.91
CA THR A 611 19.00 -17.59 19.46
C THR A 611 18.97 -18.50 20.68
N PRO A 612 18.83 -17.97 21.92
CA PRO A 612 18.91 -18.82 23.09
C PRO A 612 17.93 -19.94 22.85
N LYS A 613 18.37 -21.21 22.95
CA LYS A 613 17.49 -22.37 22.84
C LYS A 613 16.26 -22.03 23.68
N ARG A 614 15.17 -21.65 23.02
CA ARG A 614 13.97 -21.19 23.72
C ARG A 614 13.63 -22.35 24.64
N GLU A 615 13.44 -22.06 25.93
CA GLU A 615 12.95 -23.10 26.84
C GLU A 615 11.75 -23.76 26.16
N ALA A 616 11.70 -25.10 26.20
CA ALA A 616 10.73 -25.89 25.45
C ALA A 616 9.28 -25.41 25.64
N ASP A 617 8.98 -24.67 26.71
CA ASP A 617 7.64 -24.15 27.03
C ASP A 617 7.35 -22.71 26.58
N SER A 618 8.25 -22.03 25.84
CA SER A 618 8.10 -20.62 25.43
C SER A 618 7.96 -20.36 23.92
N GLY A 619 8.12 -21.39 23.08
CA GLY A 619 8.06 -21.29 21.61
C GLY A 619 6.66 -21.46 20.98
N PRO A 620 6.54 -21.38 19.65
CA PRO A 620 5.32 -21.76 18.94
C PRO A 620 5.03 -23.27 19.09
N LEU A 621 3.76 -23.64 19.19
CA LEU A 621 3.31 -25.03 19.07
C LEU A 621 2.82 -25.29 17.64
N LEU A 622 3.37 -26.30 16.98
CA LEU A 622 2.92 -26.76 15.66
C LEU A 622 2.03 -27.99 15.81
N VAL A 623 0.77 -27.89 15.39
CA VAL A 623 -0.23 -28.95 15.49
C VAL A 623 -0.61 -29.45 14.10
N SER A 624 -0.15 -30.64 13.73
CA SER A 624 -0.58 -31.31 12.51
C SER A 624 -1.81 -32.18 12.80
N ILE A 625 -2.89 -31.96 12.06
CA ILE A 625 -4.15 -32.68 12.27
C ILE A 625 -4.20 -33.95 11.42
N ASP A 626 -4.24 -35.09 12.09
CA ASP A 626 -4.47 -36.39 11.47
C ASP A 626 -5.96 -36.57 11.16
N LYS A 627 -6.26 -36.71 9.87
CA LYS A 627 -7.62 -36.89 9.34
C LYS A 627 -7.87 -38.32 8.86
N GLY A 628 -6.93 -39.23 9.10
CA GLY A 628 -7.03 -40.67 8.82
C GLY A 628 -6.90 -41.09 7.35
N HIS A 629 -7.38 -40.28 6.40
CA HIS A 629 -7.39 -40.62 4.98
C HIS A 629 -7.24 -39.41 4.03
N ARG A 630 -7.01 -39.70 2.75
CA ARG A 630 -6.95 -38.69 1.69
C ARG A 630 -8.37 -38.25 1.30
N MET A 631 -8.60 -36.94 1.30
CA MET A 631 -9.90 -36.34 1.03
C MET A 631 -9.95 -35.63 -0.33
N SER A 632 -11.15 -35.57 -0.90
CA SER A 632 -11.49 -34.67 -2.00
C SER A 632 -11.39 -33.19 -1.57
N TYR A 633 -11.57 -32.28 -2.52
CA TYR A 633 -11.60 -30.84 -2.22
C TYR A 633 -12.79 -30.47 -1.33
N SER A 634 -13.99 -30.99 -1.62
CA SER A 634 -15.22 -30.71 -0.87
C SER A 634 -15.17 -31.26 0.55
N GLU A 635 -14.79 -32.54 0.73
CA GLU A 635 -14.65 -33.15 2.06
C GLU A 635 -13.63 -32.41 2.93
N HIS A 636 -12.52 -31.96 2.32
CA HIS A 636 -11.53 -31.18 3.06
C HIS A 636 -12.02 -29.78 3.45
N LEU A 637 -12.80 -29.12 2.58
CA LEU A 637 -13.40 -27.82 2.87
C LEU A 637 -14.41 -27.92 4.01
N GLU A 638 -15.28 -28.92 3.97
CA GLU A 638 -16.29 -29.20 5.00
C GLU A 638 -15.63 -29.46 6.35
N LEU A 639 -14.67 -30.40 6.42
CA LEU A 639 -13.94 -30.68 7.65
C LEU A 639 -13.17 -29.46 8.16
N THR A 640 -12.58 -28.66 7.27
CA THR A 640 -11.90 -27.40 7.66
C THR A 640 -12.90 -26.41 8.27
N GLY A 641 -14.09 -26.28 7.69
CA GLY A 641 -15.16 -25.44 8.22
C GLY A 641 -15.60 -25.88 9.62
N GLU A 642 -15.92 -27.16 9.80
CA GLU A 642 -16.29 -27.74 11.10
C GLU A 642 -15.18 -27.56 12.14
N PHE A 643 -13.92 -27.77 11.74
CA PHE A 643 -12.77 -27.60 12.61
C PHE A 643 -12.63 -26.15 13.09
N LEU A 644 -12.74 -25.18 12.17
CA LEU A 644 -12.65 -23.76 12.48
C LEU A 644 -13.80 -23.29 13.37
N GLN A 645 -15.01 -23.76 13.11
CA GLN A 645 -16.19 -23.47 13.94
C GLN A 645 -15.93 -23.87 15.40
N ARG A 646 -15.52 -25.13 15.60
CA ARG A 646 -15.21 -25.65 16.94
C ARG A 646 -14.04 -24.94 17.59
N LEU A 647 -12.96 -24.71 16.85
CA LEU A 647 -11.77 -24.02 17.34
C LEU A 647 -12.11 -22.61 17.85
N ALA A 648 -12.90 -21.84 17.11
CA ALA A 648 -13.27 -20.49 17.50
C ALA A 648 -14.18 -20.47 18.73
N MET A 649 -15.16 -21.38 18.79
CA MET A 649 -16.06 -21.52 19.95
C MET A 649 -15.34 -21.97 21.22
N GLU A 650 -14.40 -22.92 21.11
CA GLU A 650 -13.66 -23.49 22.24
C GLU A 650 -12.51 -22.57 22.73
N SER A 651 -11.84 -21.85 21.83
CA SER A 651 -10.69 -20.99 22.18
C SER A 651 -11.09 -19.61 22.68
N ARG A 652 -12.14 -19.00 22.09
CA ARG A 652 -12.48 -17.57 22.22
C ARG A 652 -11.32 -16.60 21.92
N GLU A 653 -10.25 -17.11 21.30
CA GLU A 653 -9.10 -16.34 20.83
C GLU A 653 -9.38 -15.87 19.40
N ASN A 654 -8.68 -14.81 18.99
CA ASN A 654 -8.77 -14.36 17.60
C ASN A 654 -7.95 -15.29 16.69
N VAL A 655 -8.61 -15.81 15.65
CA VAL A 655 -8.06 -16.83 14.76
C VAL A 655 -7.73 -16.23 13.39
N LEU A 656 -6.50 -16.42 12.93
CA LEU A 656 -6.10 -16.11 11.56
C LEU A 656 -5.98 -17.41 10.75
N CYS A 657 -6.73 -17.50 9.65
CA CYS A 657 -6.66 -18.63 8.72
C CYS A 657 -6.03 -18.19 7.39
N LEU A 658 -4.80 -18.65 7.10
CA LEU A 658 -4.09 -18.32 5.87
C LEU A 658 -4.39 -19.31 4.75
N CYS A 659 -5.37 -18.94 3.93
CA CYS A 659 -5.90 -19.75 2.84
C CYS A 659 -5.02 -19.72 1.58
N PRO A 660 -5.07 -20.79 0.75
CA PRO A 660 -4.24 -20.87 -0.47
C PRO A 660 -4.69 -19.97 -1.62
N SER A 661 -5.96 -19.55 -1.65
CA SER A 661 -6.51 -18.72 -2.72
C SER A 661 -7.75 -17.94 -2.29
N TYR A 662 -8.08 -16.86 -3.01
CA TYR A 662 -9.34 -16.12 -2.82
C TYR A 662 -10.58 -16.99 -3.07
N SER A 663 -10.52 -17.93 -4.02
CA SER A 663 -11.61 -18.89 -4.23
C SER A 663 -11.81 -19.81 -3.02
N TYR A 664 -10.73 -20.23 -2.36
CA TYR A 664 -10.81 -21.01 -1.12
C TYR A 664 -11.41 -20.19 0.01
N ILE A 665 -10.97 -18.93 0.18
CA ILE A 665 -11.53 -18.01 1.18
C ILE A 665 -13.03 -17.86 0.99
N ARG A 666 -13.50 -17.59 -0.23
CA ARG A 666 -14.92 -17.43 -0.52
C ARG A 666 -15.74 -18.66 -0.17
N ASN A 667 -15.28 -19.83 -0.61
CA ASN A 667 -15.99 -21.09 -0.36
C ASN A 667 -15.99 -21.44 1.14
N LEU A 668 -14.89 -21.18 1.85
CA LEU A 668 -14.80 -21.42 3.28
C LEU A 668 -15.70 -20.45 4.06
N ASN A 669 -15.69 -19.15 3.70
CA ASN A 669 -16.52 -18.13 4.32
C ASN A 669 -18.00 -18.50 4.25
N SER A 670 -18.48 -18.94 3.09
CA SER A 670 -19.87 -19.37 2.92
C SER A 670 -20.27 -20.59 3.76
N CYS A 671 -19.29 -21.37 4.25
CA CYS A 671 -19.56 -22.52 5.12
C CYS A 671 -19.58 -22.15 6.60
N ILE A 672 -18.94 -21.05 7.02
CA ILE A 672 -18.69 -20.78 8.44
C ILE A 672 -19.28 -19.46 8.97
N SER A 673 -19.48 -18.44 8.13
CA SER A 673 -19.86 -17.08 8.57
C SER A 673 -21.15 -17.10 9.39
N ASP A 674 -22.26 -17.59 8.82
CA ASP A 674 -23.59 -17.55 9.46
C ASP A 674 -23.61 -18.30 10.80
N SER A 675 -22.95 -19.46 10.86
CA SER A 675 -22.87 -20.29 12.06
C SER A 675 -22.07 -19.61 13.17
N LEU A 676 -20.89 -19.08 12.84
CA LEU A 676 -20.04 -18.40 13.81
C LEU A 676 -20.64 -17.07 14.28
N GLU A 677 -21.25 -16.32 13.37
CA GLU A 677 -21.95 -15.09 13.70
C GLU A 677 -23.11 -15.40 14.65
N SER A 678 -23.90 -16.45 14.45
CA SER A 678 -24.96 -16.80 15.41
C SER A 678 -24.47 -17.07 16.84
N GLU A 679 -23.19 -17.46 17.00
CA GLU A 679 -22.52 -17.69 18.29
C GLU A 679 -21.71 -16.45 18.76
N GLY A 680 -21.89 -15.31 18.12
CA GLY A 680 -21.28 -14.04 18.48
C GLY A 680 -19.82 -13.89 18.04
N ILE A 681 -19.35 -14.66 17.04
CA ILE A 681 -17.99 -14.60 16.49
C ILE A 681 -18.04 -14.00 15.08
N ALA A 682 -17.40 -12.84 14.85
CA ALA A 682 -17.39 -12.21 13.53
C ALA A 682 -16.35 -12.85 12.62
N VAL A 683 -16.70 -13.07 11.34
CA VAL A 683 -15.79 -13.62 10.33
C VAL A 683 -15.49 -12.57 9.27
N PHE A 684 -14.23 -12.14 9.14
CA PHE A 684 -13.82 -11.21 8.07
C PHE A 684 -12.99 -11.94 7.02
N ALA A 685 -13.35 -11.79 5.75
CA ALA A 685 -12.75 -12.52 4.64
C ALA A 685 -12.13 -11.58 3.59
N GLN A 686 -10.83 -11.77 3.35
CA GLN A 686 -10.09 -11.02 2.34
C GLN A 686 -10.65 -11.30 0.93
N GLY A 687 -10.91 -10.24 0.19
CA GLY A 687 -11.55 -10.29 -1.13
C GLY A 687 -13.08 -10.42 -1.08
N ILE A 688 -13.69 -10.39 0.10
CA ILE A 688 -15.15 -10.28 0.32
C ILE A 688 -15.44 -9.01 1.14
N ASP A 689 -14.92 -8.94 2.36
CA ASP A 689 -15.16 -7.81 3.29
C ASP A 689 -14.12 -6.68 3.14
N GLY A 690 -13.12 -6.88 2.28
CA GLY A 690 -12.09 -5.87 2.02
C GLY A 690 -10.78 -6.44 1.47
N GLY A 691 -9.79 -5.56 1.33
CA GLY A 691 -8.42 -5.93 0.97
C GLY A 691 -7.65 -6.49 2.17
N THR A 692 -6.36 -6.18 2.29
CA THR A 692 -5.52 -6.61 3.44
C THR A 692 -5.98 -6.06 4.79
N ARG A 693 -6.74 -4.96 4.78
CA ARG A 693 -7.25 -4.28 5.98
C ARG A 693 -8.21 -5.11 6.83
N VAL A 694 -8.75 -6.21 6.32
CA VAL A 694 -9.53 -7.16 7.15
C VAL A 694 -8.73 -7.69 8.34
N LEU A 695 -7.39 -7.62 8.29
CA LEU A 695 -6.51 -7.96 9.41
C LEU A 695 -6.63 -7.01 10.60
N GLU A 696 -7.08 -5.75 10.41
CA GLU A 696 -7.28 -4.77 11.50
C GLU A 696 -8.28 -5.31 12.54
N HIS A 697 -9.28 -6.09 12.10
CA HIS A 697 -10.27 -6.72 12.98
C HIS A 697 -9.71 -7.83 13.89
N LEU A 698 -8.46 -8.27 13.69
CA LEU A 698 -7.81 -9.21 14.63
C LEU A 698 -7.58 -8.59 16.02
N ALA A 699 -7.75 -7.27 16.17
CA ALA A 699 -7.76 -6.61 17.47
C ALA A 699 -9.10 -6.77 18.22
N GLU A 700 -10.20 -7.07 17.51
CA GLU A 700 -11.54 -7.19 18.10
C GLU A 700 -11.76 -8.58 18.70
N PRO A 701 -12.22 -8.71 19.96
CA PRO A 701 -12.49 -10.00 20.58
C PRO A 701 -13.49 -10.86 19.80
N GLY A 702 -13.27 -12.18 19.78
CA GLY A 702 -14.17 -13.12 19.12
C GLY A 702 -14.24 -12.86 17.62
N THR A 703 -13.08 -12.83 16.98
CA THR A 703 -12.96 -12.56 15.55
C THR A 703 -12.15 -13.65 14.85
N MET A 704 -12.62 -14.05 13.68
CA MET A 704 -11.88 -14.89 12.75
C MET A 704 -11.58 -14.12 11.47
N VAL A 705 -10.33 -14.14 11.02
CA VAL A 705 -9.95 -13.55 9.74
C VAL A 705 -9.48 -14.62 8.77
N LEU A 706 -10.09 -14.65 7.59
CA LEU A 706 -9.69 -15.48 6.46
C LEU A 706 -8.88 -14.62 5.48
N ALA A 707 -7.57 -14.87 5.39
CA ALA A 707 -6.68 -14.12 4.52
C ALA A 707 -5.90 -15.05 3.59
N ARG A 708 -5.39 -14.52 2.48
CA ARG A 708 -4.52 -15.29 1.60
C ARG A 708 -3.14 -15.44 2.22
N PHE A 709 -2.53 -16.62 2.10
CA PHE A 709 -1.13 -16.82 2.49
C PHE A 709 -0.19 -15.87 1.72
N GLY A 710 0.79 -15.31 2.41
CA GLY A 710 1.69 -14.27 1.88
C GLY A 710 1.23 -12.84 2.19
N VAL A 711 0.14 -12.66 2.96
CA VAL A 711 -0.27 -11.34 3.47
C VAL A 711 0.71 -10.83 4.53
N ASP A 712 1.00 -9.54 4.51
CA ASP A 712 1.76 -8.90 5.59
C ASP A 712 0.86 -8.68 6.81
N ILE A 713 1.19 -9.36 7.92
CA ILE A 713 0.43 -9.31 9.17
C ILE A 713 0.83 -8.08 10.00
N LYS A 714 2.10 -7.64 9.94
CA LYS A 714 2.62 -6.58 10.83
C LYS A 714 2.21 -5.19 10.37
N GLY A 715 2.19 -4.96 9.06
CA GLY A 715 1.83 -3.64 8.50
C GLY A 715 0.37 -3.24 8.68
N ASN A 716 -0.52 -4.17 9.05
CA ASN A 716 -1.98 -3.96 8.99
C ASN A 716 -2.72 -4.16 10.32
N SER A 717 -2.10 -4.64 11.41
CA SER A 717 -2.79 -4.81 12.69
C SER A 717 -1.88 -4.54 13.89
N PRO A 718 -2.31 -3.74 14.88
CA PRO A 718 -1.58 -3.55 16.13
C PRO A 718 -1.61 -4.80 17.03
N VAL A 719 -2.55 -5.73 16.82
CA VAL A 719 -2.70 -6.97 17.60
C VAL A 719 -2.42 -8.18 16.72
N CYS A 720 -1.47 -9.01 17.17
CA CYS A 720 -1.10 -10.26 16.49
C CYS A 720 -1.94 -11.44 17.00
N PRO A 721 -2.49 -12.29 16.11
CA PRO A 721 -3.27 -13.45 16.51
C PRO A 721 -2.38 -14.50 17.20
N ARG A 722 -2.94 -15.17 18.21
CA ARG A 722 -2.26 -16.26 18.93
C ARG A 722 -2.50 -17.62 18.29
N ILE A 723 -3.53 -17.75 17.45
CA ILE A 723 -3.85 -18.97 16.72
C ILE A 723 -3.79 -18.71 15.21
N LEU A 724 -2.93 -19.46 14.54
CA LEU A 724 -2.76 -19.45 13.09
C LEU A 724 -3.18 -20.80 12.52
N VAL A 725 -4.03 -20.81 11.49
CA VAL A 725 -4.48 -22.03 10.81
C VAL A 725 -4.05 -22.02 9.35
N ILE A 726 -3.42 -23.09 8.89
CA ILE A 726 -3.07 -23.34 7.49
C ILE A 726 -3.93 -24.50 6.97
N PRO A 727 -5.02 -24.22 6.23
CA PRO A 727 -5.95 -25.23 5.77
C PRO A 727 -5.34 -26.16 4.72
N ARG A 728 -4.48 -25.62 3.84
CA ARG A 728 -3.68 -26.35 2.85
C ARG A 728 -2.37 -25.62 2.60
N ILE A 729 -1.31 -26.36 2.29
CA ILE A 729 -0.02 -25.78 1.91
C ILE A 729 -0.16 -25.05 0.56
N PRO A 730 0.08 -23.74 0.50
CA PRO A 730 -0.22 -22.91 -0.65
C PRO A 730 0.91 -22.92 -1.68
N PHE A 731 0.93 -23.92 -2.56
CA PHE A 731 1.84 -23.91 -3.71
C PHE A 731 1.34 -22.98 -4.82
N MET A 732 2.29 -22.38 -5.54
CA MET A 732 1.96 -21.67 -6.78
C MET A 732 1.36 -22.64 -7.80
N PRO A 733 0.33 -22.22 -8.56
CA PRO A 733 -0.13 -22.98 -9.71
C PRO A 733 1.01 -23.22 -10.71
N PRO A 734 0.97 -24.34 -11.47
CA PRO A 734 1.96 -24.60 -12.52
C PRO A 734 2.10 -23.42 -13.47
N ASN A 735 3.34 -23.02 -13.72
CA ASN A 735 3.69 -21.90 -14.58
C ASN A 735 5.08 -22.14 -15.19
N THR A 736 5.29 -21.55 -16.37
CA THR A 736 6.47 -21.79 -17.20
C THR A 736 7.78 -21.52 -16.46
N MET A 737 7.86 -20.43 -15.68
CA MET A 737 9.08 -20.09 -14.95
C MET A 737 9.41 -21.08 -13.84
N THR A 738 8.39 -21.56 -13.13
CA THR A 738 8.58 -22.56 -12.08
C THR A 738 9.04 -23.88 -12.70
N ASP A 739 8.45 -24.29 -13.82
CA ASP A 739 8.85 -25.51 -14.51
C ASP A 739 10.31 -25.45 -15.01
N LEU A 740 10.73 -24.30 -15.54
CA LEU A 740 12.12 -24.09 -15.98
C LEU A 740 13.10 -24.11 -14.80
N ARG A 741 12.78 -23.44 -13.68
CA ARG A 741 13.58 -23.48 -12.45
C ARG A 741 13.72 -24.90 -11.92
N GLN A 742 12.61 -25.63 -11.84
CA GLN A 742 12.61 -27.02 -11.37
C GLN A 742 13.48 -27.92 -12.25
N ARG A 743 13.43 -27.74 -13.58
CA ARG A 743 14.28 -28.47 -14.52
C ARG A 743 15.76 -28.18 -14.30
N GLU A 744 16.16 -26.93 -14.15
CA GLU A 744 17.57 -26.59 -13.93
C GLU A 744 18.11 -27.18 -12.62
N ILE A 745 17.32 -27.13 -11.54
CA ILE A 745 17.68 -27.79 -10.27
C ILE A 745 17.72 -29.31 -10.42
N TRP A 746 16.83 -29.89 -11.22
CA TRP A 746 16.85 -31.32 -11.52
C TRP A 746 18.12 -31.74 -12.27
N ASP A 747 18.59 -30.93 -13.22
CA ASP A 747 19.81 -31.17 -13.99
C ASP A 747 21.07 -31.16 -13.10
N LEU A 748 21.00 -30.51 -11.93
CA LEU A 748 22.03 -30.55 -10.89
C LEU A 748 21.93 -31.78 -9.96
N GLY A 749 21.03 -32.72 -10.26
CA GLY A 749 20.81 -33.95 -9.47
C GLY A 749 20.04 -33.71 -8.16
N LYS A 750 19.32 -32.60 -8.05
CA LYS A 750 18.51 -32.22 -6.87
C LYS A 750 17.02 -32.34 -7.15
N ASN A 751 16.19 -32.28 -6.11
CA ASN A 751 14.73 -32.33 -6.30
C ASN A 751 14.17 -30.92 -6.53
N GLY A 752 13.98 -30.56 -7.80
CA GLY A 752 13.48 -29.24 -8.19
C GLY A 752 12.15 -28.86 -7.54
N PHE A 753 11.20 -29.79 -7.40
CA PHE A 753 9.91 -29.51 -6.76
C PHE A 753 10.07 -29.15 -5.27
N ILE A 754 10.92 -29.88 -4.55
CA ILE A 754 11.18 -29.58 -3.13
C ILE A 754 11.81 -28.20 -2.98
N GLU A 755 12.90 -27.94 -3.69
CA GLU A 755 13.70 -26.74 -3.46
C GLU A 755 13.06 -25.46 -4.02
N VAL A 756 12.29 -25.55 -5.12
CA VAL A 756 11.66 -24.39 -5.77
C VAL A 756 10.22 -24.15 -5.32
N SER A 757 9.50 -25.17 -4.82
CA SER A 757 8.07 -25.05 -4.47
C SER A 757 7.75 -25.36 -3.02
N VAL A 758 8.43 -26.33 -2.39
CA VAL A 758 8.11 -26.76 -1.02
C VAL A 758 8.81 -25.91 0.03
N LEU A 759 10.14 -25.82 -0.06
CA LEU A 759 10.95 -25.10 0.92
C LEU A 759 10.59 -23.60 1.03
N PRO A 760 10.32 -22.86 -0.06
CA PRO A 760 9.94 -21.44 0.07
C PRO A 760 8.70 -21.23 0.95
N VAL A 761 7.72 -22.14 0.87
CA VAL A 761 6.50 -22.06 1.68
C VAL A 761 6.78 -22.40 3.15
N ALA A 762 7.66 -23.38 3.41
CA ALA A 762 8.07 -23.71 4.78
C ALA A 762 8.80 -22.53 5.45
N PHE A 763 9.71 -21.88 4.73
CA PHE A 763 10.44 -20.71 5.22
C PHE A 763 9.53 -19.50 5.45
N ALA A 764 8.57 -19.23 4.55
CA ALA A 764 7.57 -18.20 4.78
C ALA A 764 6.73 -18.47 6.03
N LEU A 765 6.33 -19.73 6.27
CA LEU A 765 5.61 -20.12 7.49
C LEU A 765 6.45 -19.93 8.76
N ARG A 766 7.74 -20.27 8.71
CA ARG A 766 8.68 -20.01 9.80
C ARG A 766 8.77 -18.51 10.10
N GLY A 767 8.89 -17.66 9.08
CA GLY A 767 8.87 -16.20 9.24
C GLY A 767 7.59 -15.69 9.93
N TYR A 768 6.42 -16.25 9.58
CA TYR A 768 5.18 -15.95 10.30
C TYR A 768 5.22 -16.39 11.76
N MET A 769 5.69 -17.61 12.04
CA MET A 769 5.79 -18.14 13.40
C MET A 769 6.69 -17.29 14.29
N GLU A 770 7.85 -16.89 13.78
CA GLU A 770 8.81 -16.05 14.50
C GLU A 770 8.25 -14.66 14.77
N THR A 771 7.65 -14.03 13.75
CA THR A 771 7.03 -12.71 13.86
C THR A 771 5.90 -12.71 14.88
N LEU A 772 4.98 -13.66 14.78
CA LEU A 772 3.84 -13.77 15.69
C LEU A 772 4.30 -14.12 17.11
N SER A 773 5.26 -15.03 17.27
CA SER A 773 5.75 -15.42 18.60
C SER A 773 6.51 -14.30 19.28
N ARG A 774 7.24 -13.46 18.53
CA ARG A 774 7.91 -12.28 19.09
C ARG A 774 6.92 -11.25 19.63
N ASN A 775 5.78 -11.07 18.96
CA ASN A 775 4.80 -10.02 19.31
C ASN A 775 3.72 -10.49 20.30
N ALA A 776 3.25 -11.74 20.18
CA ALA A 776 2.14 -12.29 20.94
C ALA A 776 2.55 -13.35 21.98
N GLY A 777 3.85 -13.65 22.07
CA GLY A 777 4.40 -14.67 22.97
C GLY A 777 4.08 -16.10 22.50
N LYS A 778 3.29 -16.84 23.30
CA LYS A 778 2.88 -18.21 22.97
C LYS A 778 1.82 -18.21 21.88
N ILE A 779 2.12 -18.89 20.78
CA ILE A 779 1.22 -19.07 19.64
C ILE A 779 1.03 -20.55 19.31
N ALA A 780 -0.11 -20.89 18.70
CA ALA A 780 -0.38 -22.19 18.13
C ALA A 780 -0.57 -22.08 16.61
N VAL A 781 0.17 -22.89 15.85
CA VAL A 781 0.05 -23.02 14.39
C VAL A 781 -0.54 -24.38 14.06
N ILE A 782 -1.68 -24.40 13.40
CA ILE A 782 -2.43 -25.62 13.09
C ILE A 782 -2.36 -25.89 11.60
N LEU A 783 -1.83 -27.07 11.23
CA LEU A 783 -1.74 -27.54 9.85
C LEU A 783 -2.84 -28.58 9.59
N LEU A 784 -3.67 -28.31 8.59
CA LEU A 784 -4.79 -29.17 8.21
C LEU A 784 -4.55 -29.92 6.89
N ASP A 785 -3.39 -29.76 6.24
CA ASP A 785 -3.12 -30.40 4.96
C ASP A 785 -2.81 -31.90 5.13
N PRO A 786 -3.64 -32.81 4.62
CA PRO A 786 -3.41 -34.24 4.77
C PRO A 786 -2.12 -34.72 4.08
N LYS A 787 -1.55 -33.96 3.13
CA LYS A 787 -0.31 -34.32 2.44
C LYS A 787 0.91 -34.29 3.35
N LEU A 788 0.84 -33.62 4.51
CA LEU A 788 1.91 -33.58 5.50
C LEU A 788 1.99 -34.85 6.35
N LEU A 789 0.92 -35.66 6.35
CA LEU A 789 0.87 -36.87 7.17
C LEU A 789 1.85 -37.93 6.63
N PRO A 790 2.44 -38.76 7.51
CA PRO A 790 3.37 -39.81 7.11
C PRO A 790 2.80 -40.71 6.01
N GLY A 791 3.55 -40.85 4.91
CA GLY A 791 3.17 -41.70 3.77
C GLY A 791 2.13 -41.11 2.80
N GLN A 792 1.59 -39.91 3.05
CA GLN A 792 0.59 -39.30 2.16
C GLN A 792 1.21 -38.53 0.99
N SER A 793 2.44 -38.04 1.13
CA SER A 793 3.18 -37.43 0.04
C SER A 793 4.68 -37.63 0.21
N ALA A 794 5.42 -37.57 -0.89
CA ALA A 794 6.88 -37.63 -0.86
C ALA A 794 7.49 -36.39 -0.19
N TRP A 795 6.90 -35.21 -0.41
CA TRP A 795 7.43 -33.92 0.04
C TRP A 795 7.01 -33.53 1.47
N GLY A 796 5.95 -34.15 2.01
CA GLY A 796 5.40 -33.76 3.32
C GLY A 796 6.42 -33.94 4.44
N LYS A 797 7.28 -34.96 4.34
CA LYS A 797 8.39 -35.15 5.26
C LYS A 797 9.41 -34.01 5.14
N ASP A 798 9.85 -33.69 3.92
CA ASP A 798 10.83 -32.62 3.68
C ASP A 798 10.34 -31.26 4.19
N PHE A 799 9.03 -30.99 4.10
CA PHE A 799 8.39 -29.81 4.68
C PHE A 799 8.43 -29.82 6.21
N MET A 800 8.04 -30.93 6.84
CA MET A 800 8.00 -31.03 8.32
C MET A 800 9.39 -31.05 8.95
N ASP A 801 10.40 -31.60 8.27
CA ASP A 801 11.79 -31.60 8.71
C ASP A 801 12.35 -30.16 8.85
N GLN A 802 11.74 -29.18 8.17
CA GLN A 802 12.06 -27.77 8.34
C GLN A 802 11.58 -27.20 9.68
N PHE A 803 10.90 -27.96 10.55
CA PHE A 803 10.38 -27.49 11.85
C PHE A 803 10.83 -28.38 13.03
N HIS A 804 11.97 -29.06 12.90
CA HIS A 804 12.51 -30.00 13.89
C HIS A 804 12.89 -29.36 15.25
N ASP A 805 13.10 -28.05 15.26
CA ASP A 805 13.40 -27.18 16.40
C ASP A 805 12.13 -26.62 17.08
N VAL A 806 10.95 -26.91 16.55
CA VAL A 806 9.66 -26.47 17.08
C VAL A 806 8.93 -27.64 17.74
N ASN A 807 8.18 -27.38 18.82
CA ASN A 807 7.29 -28.38 19.39
C ASN A 807 6.21 -28.75 18.38
N ALA A 808 6.34 -29.92 17.76
CA ALA A 808 5.38 -30.43 16.79
C ALA A 808 4.60 -31.62 17.38
N ILE A 809 3.27 -31.58 17.27
CA ILE A 809 2.39 -32.70 17.62
C ILE A 809 1.55 -33.12 16.42
N LEU A 810 1.38 -34.43 16.26
CA LEU A 810 0.45 -35.04 15.31
C LEU A 810 -0.69 -35.67 16.10
N CYS A 811 -1.93 -35.23 15.86
CA CYS A 811 -3.06 -35.73 16.62
C CYS A 811 -4.40 -35.60 15.86
N PRO A 812 -5.45 -36.33 16.29
CA PRO A 812 -6.79 -36.17 15.73
C PRO A 812 -7.38 -34.76 15.98
N PRO A 813 -8.41 -34.33 15.23
CA PRO A 813 -8.93 -32.97 15.25
C PRO A 813 -9.29 -32.45 16.64
N HIS A 814 -10.04 -33.23 17.43
CA HIS A 814 -10.48 -32.82 18.78
C HIS A 814 -9.31 -32.62 19.74
N THR A 815 -8.31 -33.50 19.70
CA THR A 815 -7.09 -33.37 20.51
C THR A 815 -6.29 -32.15 20.09
N GLY A 816 -6.23 -31.87 18.78
CA GLY A 816 -5.50 -30.72 18.25
C GLY A 816 -6.05 -29.39 18.75
N ILE A 817 -7.39 -29.23 18.75
CA ILE A 817 -8.04 -28.05 19.32
C ILE A 817 -7.69 -27.92 20.81
N ALA A 818 -7.88 -28.99 21.59
CA ALA A 818 -7.61 -28.97 23.02
C ALA A 818 -6.14 -28.61 23.34
N GLN A 819 -5.18 -29.11 22.57
CA GLN A 819 -3.76 -28.79 22.75
C GLN A 819 -3.43 -27.35 22.36
N ALA A 820 -3.99 -26.86 21.24
CA ALA A 820 -3.80 -25.47 20.81
C ALA A 820 -4.36 -24.48 21.85
N VAL A 821 -5.60 -24.70 22.30
CA VAL A 821 -6.25 -23.89 23.34
C VAL A 821 -5.45 -23.93 24.63
N LYS A 822 -5.05 -25.13 25.07
CA LYS A 822 -4.22 -25.29 26.27
C LYS A 822 -2.92 -24.49 26.15
N TRP A 823 -2.23 -24.55 25.02
CA TRP A 823 -0.95 -23.88 24.80
C TRP A 823 -1.05 -22.35 24.92
N VAL A 824 -2.05 -21.76 24.29
CA VAL A 824 -2.25 -20.30 24.33
C VAL A 824 -2.80 -19.85 25.70
N SER A 825 -3.63 -20.65 26.38
CA SER A 825 -4.17 -20.26 27.70
C SER A 825 -3.13 -20.23 28.84
N PHE A 826 -1.94 -20.82 28.66
CA PHE A 826 -0.84 -20.82 29.66
C PHE A 826 0.23 -19.75 29.38
N GLY A 827 -0.11 -18.68 28.66
CA GLY A 827 0.80 -17.61 28.26
C GLY A 827 0.41 -16.27 28.84
#